data_AF-A0A2E9SM38-F1
#
_entry.id   AF-A0A2E9SM38-F1
#
_cell.length_a   1.000
_cell.length_b   1.000
_cell.length_c   1.000
_cell.angle_alpha   90.00
_cell.angle_beta   90.00
_cell.angle_gamma   90.00
#
_symmetry.space_group_name_H-M   'P 1'
#
loop_
_entity.id
_entity.type
_entity.pdbx_description
1 polymer ?
#
loop_
_entity_poly.entity_id
_entity_poly.type
_entity_poly.pdbx_seq_one_letter_code
_entity_poly.pdbx_strand_id
1 'polypeptide(L)'
;MARTLYLHIGCGKTGSSALQVWLNQNSEYLARLGISYPLFGQRIENDYLITSGNGVHLVNSLKNDNASDFLSNVYSDGFDYVLFSSEAFQSLSDSELEKLIAIAKDLDFVIKPIAYVRNLYEMFYSSYMQLVKRHGMANDLRSYAKNIKSFQQFSIVDRWSSFFNNIKVLHYDTEKKDLGASFLRAVGLSPNTLPAIKKNKVNRSLTMLEAEALRSINFNVSRNTGADPSPLSTRISDTLIRNNPERDSSPVYYSEVVSFFDERFSPVIERYNDTYFPLDRPLRLYSENAALDAPPPREDFAQIFSEVISAFFENVKSIDFESISLPSSSSQPAVGGRRPNGNVNYTCWKLLNGKIDVSQTDMEHLQRGNRPAVETLSSGWQAMSLWQIQNELQILVLTNSNNERALWYFDSEGNFMGNSAETVWERGTWVRESFEELLKRLVLECVDPTHHEPHLISETIEPLIGEMSVLASDLLGTARDMTGDIESLEGQILNAPPSEVQDEVLAGISGAMNVLWRGKQLTATRGIVVNNFMFAYPLFDGRSLSAVMFVGSHAGARVACLDLADMKLWYRKVPGGGSPKLLLDFLNHLKCHWRELREYFRDAEPVAVVGVTRSGHIGHRLWNELTGLHRLYRNEGGVQLRELIHFDSNNVGEVWLCAQELLQRHDLKVTFAGAPVEWAHESIAQWVYEKRVFPLRIGDSYIPKSLADLVAGSCVEGAEVQVPAKSSGELRIVFGLRFENRTWVNQSEGLAELACHLAKRHQKLTIIIDGHDRIRERKAVSHGEQLADGDIVALEKDVVRVVKAAVAEKGDAGRVTIVDAVDIELNDTMAWILSADCFVAPWGAGLAKYKWVANLDGVIFSSREVMETKPDLKIYEDPKIREGATECIYLSPEYVAINEGGSSVVSIVGEGSKRENFIVDMAGLKATVDKLVQQVKGELQ
;
A
#
# COMPACT_ATOMS: atom_id res chain seq x y z
N MET A 1 -19.15 53.71 10.48
CA MET A 1 -19.43 52.39 11.08
C MET A 1 -18.47 51.42 10.42
N ALA A 2 -17.83 50.52 11.18
CA ALA A 2 -16.93 49.53 10.59
C ALA A 2 -17.73 48.61 9.65
N ARG A 3 -17.19 48.34 8.47
CA ARG A 3 -17.83 47.51 7.44
C ARG A 3 -17.78 46.04 7.85
N THR A 4 -18.59 45.19 7.25
CA THR A 4 -18.61 43.75 7.60
C THR A 4 -18.31 42.87 6.39
N LEU A 5 -17.36 41.94 6.57
CA LEU A 5 -17.04 40.89 5.62
C LEU A 5 -17.58 39.55 6.11
N TYR A 6 -18.70 39.10 5.56
CA TYR A 6 -19.24 37.76 5.82
C TYR A 6 -18.49 36.73 4.98
N LEU A 7 -17.95 35.72 5.65
CA LEU A 7 -17.24 34.61 5.02
C LEU A 7 -17.96 33.31 5.31
N HIS A 8 -18.71 32.78 4.34
CA HIS A 8 -19.22 31.41 4.43
C HIS A 8 -18.12 30.44 4.00
N ILE A 9 -17.56 29.72 4.98
CA ILE A 9 -16.35 28.90 4.81
C ILE A 9 -16.64 27.40 4.58
N GLY A 10 -17.90 26.98 4.57
CA GLY A 10 -18.32 25.58 4.45
C GLY A 10 -19.03 25.08 5.70
N CYS A 11 -18.84 23.84 6.19
CA CYS A 11 -17.82 22.84 5.85
C CYS A 11 -18.22 21.92 4.67
N GLY A 12 -17.33 21.01 4.26
CA GLY A 12 -17.67 20.01 3.25
C GLY A 12 -18.93 19.21 3.63
N LYS A 13 -19.77 18.87 2.65
CA LYS A 13 -21.00 18.05 2.83
C LYS A 13 -22.13 18.67 3.66
N THR A 14 -22.12 19.99 3.84
CA THR A 14 -23.20 20.74 4.54
C THR A 14 -24.02 21.62 3.59
N GLY A 15 -24.21 21.19 2.35
CA GLY A 15 -25.06 21.90 1.38
C GLY A 15 -24.45 23.19 0.79
N SER A 16 -23.14 23.41 0.92
CA SER A 16 -22.43 24.60 0.44
C SER A 16 -22.69 24.92 -1.03
N SER A 17 -22.67 23.92 -1.91
CA SER A 17 -22.92 24.13 -3.35
C SER A 17 -24.33 24.66 -3.63
N ALA A 18 -25.35 24.10 -2.96
CA ALA A 18 -26.73 24.57 -3.11
C ALA A 18 -26.88 26.02 -2.61
N LEU A 19 -26.24 26.32 -1.47
CA LEU A 19 -26.23 27.67 -0.92
C LEU A 19 -25.49 28.66 -1.84
N GLN A 20 -24.36 28.28 -2.43
CA GLN A 20 -23.58 29.15 -3.34
C GLN A 20 -24.34 29.46 -4.64
N VAL A 21 -25.00 28.47 -5.24
CA VAL A 21 -25.88 28.68 -6.40
C VAL A 21 -27.01 29.64 -6.04
N TRP A 22 -27.67 29.40 -4.91
CA TRP A 22 -28.76 30.25 -4.44
C TRP A 22 -28.31 31.69 -4.16
N LEU A 23 -27.14 31.90 -3.54
CA LEU A 23 -26.57 33.22 -3.30
C LEU A 23 -26.25 33.95 -4.61
N ASN A 24 -25.68 33.24 -5.60
CA ASN A 24 -25.39 33.79 -6.92
C ASN A 24 -26.68 34.27 -7.62
N GLN A 25 -27.70 33.42 -7.64
CA GLN A 25 -29.01 33.71 -8.25
C GLN A 25 -29.73 34.89 -7.59
N ASN A 26 -29.52 35.09 -6.29
CA ASN A 26 -30.17 36.14 -5.51
C ASN A 26 -29.27 37.36 -5.23
N SER A 27 -28.13 37.47 -5.90
CA SER A 27 -27.17 38.58 -5.74
C SER A 27 -27.81 39.97 -5.88
N GLU A 28 -28.71 40.16 -6.85
CA GLU A 28 -29.43 41.42 -7.03
C GLU A 28 -30.38 41.74 -5.85
N TYR A 29 -31.00 40.72 -5.25
CA TYR A 29 -31.85 40.89 -4.07
C TYR A 29 -31.00 41.23 -2.84
N LEU A 30 -29.86 40.55 -2.66
CA LEU A 30 -28.89 40.86 -1.61
C LEU A 30 -28.40 42.31 -1.72
N ALA A 31 -28.10 42.78 -2.93
CA ALA A 31 -27.67 44.16 -3.16
C ALA A 31 -28.74 45.18 -2.74
N ARG A 32 -30.03 44.93 -3.03
CA ARG A 32 -31.14 45.80 -2.56
C ARG A 32 -31.28 45.82 -1.03
N LEU A 33 -30.81 44.78 -0.35
CA LEU A 33 -30.76 44.67 1.11
C LEU A 33 -29.44 45.19 1.71
N GLY A 34 -28.58 45.80 0.88
CA GLY A 34 -27.31 46.39 1.32
C GLY A 34 -26.14 45.40 1.44
N ILE A 35 -26.27 44.16 0.94
CA ILE A 35 -25.22 43.14 0.96
C ILE A 35 -24.70 42.90 -0.46
N SER A 36 -23.42 43.19 -0.70
CA SER A 36 -22.77 42.85 -1.97
C SER A 36 -22.39 41.37 -1.99
N TYR A 37 -22.83 40.66 -3.04
CA TYR A 37 -22.33 39.33 -3.41
C TYR A 37 -21.70 39.43 -4.81
N PRO A 38 -20.37 39.66 -4.91
CA PRO A 38 -19.71 39.88 -6.20
C PRO A 38 -19.79 38.65 -7.10
N LEU A 39 -20.17 38.84 -8.37
CA LEU A 39 -20.37 37.74 -9.34
C LEU A 39 -19.15 37.45 -10.22
N PHE A 40 -18.21 38.38 -10.37
CA PHE A 40 -17.01 38.24 -11.23
C PHE A 40 -17.30 37.71 -12.64
N GLY A 41 -18.42 38.13 -13.24
CA GLY A 41 -18.84 37.71 -14.58
C GLY A 41 -19.49 36.32 -14.65
N GLN A 42 -19.69 35.63 -13.52
CA GLN A 42 -20.34 34.32 -13.46
C GLN A 42 -21.77 34.44 -12.91
N ARG A 43 -22.76 34.57 -13.80
CA ARG A 43 -24.18 34.48 -13.43
C ARG A 43 -24.68 33.06 -13.67
N ILE A 44 -25.25 32.43 -12.65
CA ILE A 44 -25.77 31.06 -12.71
C ILE A 44 -27.28 31.13 -12.89
N GLU A 45 -27.75 30.86 -14.11
CA GLU A 45 -29.19 30.84 -14.41
C GLU A 45 -29.82 29.45 -14.23
N ASN A 46 -28.98 28.41 -14.25
CA ASN A 46 -29.40 27.02 -14.20
C ASN A 46 -29.16 26.43 -12.80
N ASP A 47 -30.23 25.98 -12.15
CA ASP A 47 -30.22 25.34 -10.83
C ASP A 47 -29.38 24.05 -10.77
N TYR A 48 -28.94 23.51 -11.92
CA TYR A 48 -28.15 22.28 -12.05
C TYR A 48 -26.63 22.52 -12.15
N LEU A 49 -26.17 23.77 -12.27
CA LEU A 49 -24.73 24.07 -12.31
C LEU A 49 -24.14 24.12 -10.90
N ILE A 50 -22.99 23.47 -10.71
CA ILE A 50 -22.22 23.54 -9.46
C ILE A 50 -21.20 24.68 -9.61
N THR A 51 -21.07 25.50 -8.57
CA THR A 51 -20.04 26.54 -8.46
C THR A 51 -19.18 26.29 -7.24
N SER A 52 -17.92 26.73 -7.28
CA SER A 52 -17.03 26.81 -6.11
C SER A 52 -17.34 28.02 -5.22
N GLY A 53 -18.29 28.87 -5.65
CA GLY A 53 -18.69 30.10 -4.99
C GLY A 53 -17.71 31.26 -5.23
N ASN A 54 -18.19 32.50 -5.03
CA ASN A 54 -17.41 33.71 -5.32
C ASN A 54 -16.17 33.90 -4.42
N GLY A 55 -16.11 33.22 -3.27
CA GLY A 55 -14.98 33.33 -2.34
C GLY A 55 -13.66 32.78 -2.88
N VAL A 56 -13.68 31.95 -3.93
CA VAL A 56 -12.47 31.44 -4.59
C VAL A 56 -11.56 32.57 -5.09
N HIS A 57 -12.15 33.68 -5.53
CA HIS A 57 -11.39 34.84 -6.01
C HIS A 57 -10.62 35.53 -4.88
N LEU A 58 -11.21 35.65 -3.69
CA LEU A 58 -10.52 36.19 -2.53
C LEU A 58 -9.39 35.27 -2.06
N VAL A 59 -9.63 33.96 -2.02
CA VAL A 59 -8.61 32.96 -1.67
C VAL A 59 -7.43 33.02 -2.65
N ASN A 60 -7.71 33.04 -3.95
CA ASN A 60 -6.66 33.16 -4.97
C ASN A 60 -5.91 34.49 -4.86
N SER A 61 -6.59 35.57 -4.48
CA SER A 61 -5.95 36.87 -4.31
C SER A 61 -5.04 36.93 -3.08
N LEU A 62 -5.40 36.22 -2.00
CA LEU A 62 -4.54 36.05 -0.82
C LEU A 62 -3.28 35.25 -1.19
N LYS A 63 -3.44 34.18 -1.97
CA LYS A 63 -2.32 33.34 -2.45
C LYS A 63 -1.36 34.08 -3.38
N ASN A 64 -1.86 35.03 -4.15
CA ASN A 64 -1.09 35.83 -5.11
C ASN A 64 -0.65 37.20 -4.55
N ASP A 65 -0.77 37.41 -3.24
CA ASP A 65 -0.39 38.65 -2.54
C ASP A 65 -0.99 39.94 -3.15
N ASN A 66 -2.21 39.85 -3.71
CA ASN A 66 -2.94 40.99 -4.28
C ASN A 66 -4.32 41.20 -3.64
N ALA A 67 -4.60 40.53 -2.51
CA ALA A 67 -5.87 40.61 -1.79
C ALA A 67 -6.26 42.02 -1.34
N SER A 68 -5.29 42.89 -1.01
CA SER A 68 -5.56 44.28 -0.61
C SER A 68 -6.20 45.09 -1.74
N ASP A 69 -5.60 45.04 -2.93
CA ASP A 69 -6.13 45.69 -4.13
C ASP A 69 -7.44 45.06 -4.57
N PHE A 70 -7.51 43.72 -4.55
CA PHE A 70 -8.72 42.98 -4.89
C PHE A 70 -9.90 43.40 -4.02
N LEU A 71 -9.72 43.39 -2.71
CA LEU A 71 -10.75 43.79 -1.76
C LEU A 71 -11.11 45.27 -1.97
N SER A 72 -10.13 46.17 -2.04
CA SER A 72 -10.37 47.60 -2.33
C SER A 72 -11.21 47.84 -3.57
N ASN A 73 -10.97 47.09 -4.66
CA ASN A 73 -11.73 47.17 -5.90
C ASN A 73 -13.15 46.59 -5.78
N VAL A 74 -13.34 45.48 -5.06
CA VAL A 74 -14.68 44.94 -4.78
C VAL A 74 -15.53 45.94 -3.96
N TYR A 75 -14.88 46.79 -3.17
CA TYR A 75 -15.55 47.74 -2.29
C TYR A 75 -15.84 49.12 -2.90
N SER A 76 -15.34 49.45 -4.09
CA SER A 76 -15.64 50.74 -4.75
C SER A 76 -17.13 50.97 -5.01
N ASP A 77 -17.95 49.93 -4.87
CA ASP A 77 -19.39 49.93 -5.11
C ASP A 77 -20.25 50.47 -3.93
N GLY A 78 -19.64 50.85 -2.80
CA GLY A 78 -20.30 51.60 -1.72
C GLY A 78 -21.16 50.79 -0.73
N PHE A 79 -20.98 49.47 -0.65
CA PHE A 79 -21.72 48.59 0.28
C PHE A 79 -21.04 48.47 1.66
N ASP A 80 -21.84 48.50 2.73
CA ASP A 80 -21.35 48.30 4.11
C ASP A 80 -21.15 46.81 4.47
N TYR A 81 -21.77 45.90 3.71
CA TYR A 81 -21.71 44.46 3.92
C TYR A 81 -21.29 43.76 2.63
N VAL A 82 -20.29 42.88 2.71
CA VAL A 82 -19.86 42.04 1.58
C VAL A 82 -19.83 40.59 1.99
N LEU A 83 -20.32 39.72 1.11
CA LEU A 83 -20.44 38.30 1.33
C LEU A 83 -19.60 37.52 0.32
N PHE A 84 -18.64 36.75 0.86
CA PHE A 84 -17.97 35.69 0.12
C PHE A 84 -18.39 34.32 0.64
N SER A 85 -18.65 33.39 -0.28
CA SER A 85 -19.00 32.01 0.03
C SER A 85 -18.14 31.09 -0.81
N SER A 86 -17.34 30.25 -0.16
CA SER A 86 -16.53 29.21 -0.82
C SER A 86 -15.96 28.22 0.20
N GLU A 87 -15.91 26.93 -0.14
CA GLU A 87 -15.14 25.97 0.66
C GLU A 87 -13.62 26.17 0.50
N ALA A 88 -13.17 26.93 -0.50
CA ALA A 88 -11.75 27.23 -0.72
C ALA A 88 -11.10 27.94 0.48
N PHE A 89 -11.89 28.64 1.31
CA PHE A 89 -11.42 29.27 2.54
C PHE A 89 -10.80 28.26 3.52
N GLN A 90 -11.22 26.99 3.48
CA GLN A 90 -10.66 25.91 4.30
C GLN A 90 -9.18 25.62 3.96
N SER A 91 -8.72 26.03 2.78
CA SER A 91 -7.35 25.80 2.30
C SER A 91 -6.35 26.90 2.64
N LEU A 92 -6.80 28.02 3.23
CA LEU A 92 -5.91 29.09 3.65
C LEU A 92 -5.00 28.60 4.78
N SER A 93 -3.73 28.95 4.77
CA SER A 93 -2.73 28.76 5.83
C SER A 93 -2.87 29.82 6.92
N ASP A 94 -2.22 29.61 8.07
CA ASP A 94 -2.30 30.54 9.21
C ASP A 94 -1.75 31.92 8.84
N SER A 95 -0.64 31.96 8.10
CA SER A 95 -0.08 33.19 7.54
C SER A 95 -1.08 33.91 6.60
N GLU A 96 -1.82 33.18 5.77
CA GLU A 96 -2.82 33.79 4.89
C GLU A 96 -4.05 34.31 5.65
N LEU A 97 -4.43 33.66 6.76
CA LEU A 97 -5.48 34.17 7.66
C LEU A 97 -5.01 35.44 8.40
N GLU A 98 -3.78 35.47 8.88
CA GLU A 98 -3.17 36.67 9.48
C GLU A 98 -3.11 37.82 8.47
N LYS A 99 -2.69 37.55 7.23
CA LYS A 99 -2.73 38.52 6.13
C LYS A 99 -4.14 39.05 5.89
N LEU A 100 -5.14 38.17 5.83
CA LEU A 100 -6.53 38.57 5.66
C LEU A 100 -7.02 39.47 6.81
N ILE A 101 -6.65 39.16 8.06
CA ILE A 101 -6.97 39.97 9.24
C ILE A 101 -6.31 41.35 9.15
N ALA A 102 -5.04 41.41 8.77
CA ALA A 102 -4.31 42.67 8.59
C ALA A 102 -4.95 43.54 7.50
N ILE A 103 -5.24 42.97 6.33
CA ILE A 103 -5.89 43.67 5.22
C ILE A 103 -7.28 44.15 5.62
N ALA A 104 -8.08 43.30 6.28
CA ALA A 104 -9.40 43.68 6.74
C ALA A 104 -9.34 44.84 7.76
N LYS A 105 -8.36 44.83 8.67
CA LYS A 105 -8.13 45.91 9.62
C LYS A 105 -7.76 47.22 8.92
N ASP A 106 -6.86 47.17 7.93
CA ASP A 106 -6.44 48.36 7.18
C ASP A 106 -7.58 48.97 6.36
N LEU A 107 -8.52 48.14 5.92
CA LEU A 107 -9.70 48.54 5.15
C LEU A 107 -10.96 48.80 6.01
N ASP A 108 -10.84 48.78 7.35
CA ASP A 108 -11.92 48.98 8.33
C ASP A 108 -13.08 47.96 8.20
N PHE A 109 -12.74 46.68 7.99
CA PHE A 109 -13.66 45.54 7.99
C PHE A 109 -13.62 44.74 9.29
N VAL A 110 -14.80 44.34 9.72
CA VAL A 110 -15.03 43.28 10.70
C VAL A 110 -15.34 42.00 9.94
N ILE A 111 -14.46 41.01 10.03
CA ILE A 111 -14.68 39.69 9.45
C ILE A 111 -15.67 38.92 10.34
N LYS A 112 -16.66 38.25 9.72
CA LYS A 112 -17.63 37.37 10.39
C LYS A 112 -17.68 36.02 9.66
N PRO A 113 -16.91 35.02 10.11
CA PRO A 113 -16.94 33.69 9.54
C PRO A 113 -18.27 32.97 9.88
N ILE A 114 -18.78 32.19 8.93
CA ILE A 114 -19.99 31.40 9.05
C ILE A 114 -19.67 29.98 8.57
N ALA A 115 -19.84 29.01 9.45
CA ALA A 115 -19.63 27.59 9.17
C ALA A 115 -20.88 26.78 9.49
N TYR A 116 -21.19 25.80 8.66
CA TYR A 116 -22.14 24.74 8.97
C TYR A 116 -21.38 23.47 9.38
N VAL A 117 -21.89 22.80 10.40
CA VAL A 117 -21.44 21.48 10.87
C VAL A 117 -22.62 20.51 10.91
N ARG A 118 -22.35 19.23 10.77
CA ARG A 118 -23.35 18.16 10.63
C ARG A 118 -23.18 17.12 11.73
N ASN A 119 -24.27 16.42 12.07
CA ASN A 119 -24.19 15.24 12.93
C ASN A 119 -23.10 14.28 12.41
N LEU A 120 -22.43 13.64 13.36
CA LEU A 120 -21.15 12.99 13.08
C LEU A 120 -21.29 11.83 12.08
N TYR A 121 -22.26 10.95 12.32
CA TYR A 121 -22.52 9.79 11.47
C TYR A 121 -22.95 10.21 10.07
N GLU A 122 -23.75 11.25 9.94
CA GLU A 122 -24.23 11.77 8.66
C GLU A 122 -23.13 12.47 7.87
N MET A 123 -22.21 13.17 8.56
CA MET A 123 -20.99 13.70 7.95
C MET A 123 -20.11 12.56 7.42
N PHE A 124 -19.88 11.54 8.24
CA PHE A 124 -19.15 10.33 7.90
C PHE A 124 -19.74 9.65 6.67
N TYR A 125 -21.04 9.32 6.72
CA TYR A 125 -21.75 8.62 5.66
C TYR A 125 -21.71 9.41 4.34
N SER A 126 -21.96 10.73 4.42
CA SER A 126 -21.90 11.59 3.23
C SER A 126 -20.49 11.70 2.64
N SER A 127 -19.46 11.61 3.47
CA SER A 127 -18.06 11.63 3.02
C SER A 127 -17.68 10.31 2.35
N TYR A 128 -18.05 9.18 2.97
CA TYR A 128 -17.89 7.85 2.38
C TYR A 128 -18.55 7.74 1.00
N MET A 129 -19.81 8.16 0.89
CA MET A 129 -20.53 8.15 -0.39
C MET A 129 -19.85 9.01 -1.46
N GLN A 130 -19.21 10.11 -1.08
CA GLN A 130 -18.44 10.90 -2.03
C GLN A 130 -17.19 10.16 -2.50
N LEU A 131 -16.46 9.51 -1.58
CA LEU A 131 -15.25 8.77 -1.90
C LEU A 131 -15.56 7.60 -2.84
N VAL A 132 -16.68 6.89 -2.62
CA VAL A 132 -17.15 5.85 -3.55
C VAL A 132 -17.46 6.45 -4.91
N LYS A 133 -18.26 7.54 -4.99
CA LYS A 133 -18.66 8.14 -6.27
C LYS A 133 -17.48 8.70 -7.08
N ARG A 134 -16.60 9.48 -6.44
CA ARG A 134 -15.67 10.37 -7.14
C ARG A 134 -14.20 9.96 -7.06
N HIS A 135 -13.83 9.18 -6.05
CA HIS A 135 -12.44 8.81 -5.77
C HIS A 135 -12.21 7.30 -5.81
N GLY A 136 -13.18 6.55 -6.36
CA GLY A 136 -12.98 5.14 -6.60
C GLY A 136 -12.80 4.30 -5.33
N MET A 137 -13.37 4.73 -4.19
CA MET A 137 -13.25 4.00 -2.92
C MET A 137 -13.70 2.54 -3.10
N ALA A 138 -12.84 1.62 -2.67
CA ALA A 138 -13.04 0.18 -2.76
C ALA A 138 -13.27 -0.48 -1.37
N ASN A 139 -12.86 0.19 -0.29
CA ASN A 139 -13.10 -0.26 1.08
C ASN A 139 -14.57 -0.08 1.47
N ASP A 140 -15.10 -1.00 2.27
CA ASP A 140 -16.47 -0.90 2.79
C ASP A 140 -16.61 0.21 3.84
N LEU A 141 -17.86 0.57 4.13
CA LEU A 141 -18.20 1.65 5.04
C LEU A 141 -17.67 1.42 6.47
N ARG A 142 -17.73 0.20 7.00
CA ARG A 142 -17.31 -0.11 8.38
C ARG A 142 -15.80 -0.01 8.50
N SER A 143 -15.08 -0.56 7.53
CA SER A 143 -13.62 -0.41 7.42
C SER A 143 -13.22 1.05 7.29
N TYR A 144 -13.93 1.84 6.48
CA TYR A 144 -13.71 3.29 6.39
C TYR A 144 -13.97 4.00 7.72
N ALA A 145 -15.01 3.61 8.48
CA ALA A 145 -15.31 4.20 9.79
C ALA A 145 -14.17 4.01 10.80
N LYS A 146 -13.60 2.79 10.86
CA LYS A 146 -12.48 2.46 11.77
C LYS A 146 -11.22 3.30 11.48
N ASN A 147 -11.06 3.75 10.23
CA ASN A 147 -9.93 4.55 9.81
C ASN A 147 -10.10 6.06 10.08
N ILE A 148 -11.29 6.53 10.47
CA ILE A 148 -11.51 7.96 10.74
C ILE A 148 -10.89 8.34 12.07
N LYS A 149 -9.95 9.29 12.01
CA LYS A 149 -9.24 9.79 13.21
C LYS A 149 -9.77 11.12 13.71
N SER A 150 -10.23 11.97 12.80
CA SER A 150 -10.83 13.26 13.07
C SER A 150 -11.82 13.61 11.95
N PHE A 151 -12.67 14.60 12.20
CA PHE A 151 -13.58 15.12 11.20
C PHE A 151 -13.16 16.53 10.81
N GLN A 152 -13.02 16.75 9.49
CA GLN A 152 -12.60 18.03 8.93
C GLN A 152 -13.41 19.20 9.49
N GLN A 153 -14.73 19.05 9.65
CA GLN A 153 -15.60 20.10 10.17
C GLN A 153 -15.17 20.65 11.55
N PHE A 154 -14.64 19.79 12.43
CA PHE A 154 -14.15 20.22 13.73
C PHE A 154 -12.80 20.90 13.62
N SER A 155 -11.88 20.34 12.83
CA SER A 155 -10.56 20.95 12.62
C SER A 155 -10.66 22.35 11.99
N ILE A 156 -11.59 22.56 11.07
CA ILE A 156 -11.80 23.86 10.43
C ILE A 156 -12.40 24.86 11.41
N VAL A 157 -13.44 24.47 12.16
CA VAL A 157 -14.08 25.38 13.12
C VAL A 157 -13.14 25.73 14.27
N ASP A 158 -12.41 24.75 14.83
CA ASP A 158 -11.43 24.98 15.89
C ASP A 158 -10.30 25.92 15.43
N ARG A 159 -9.81 25.72 14.20
CA ARG A 159 -8.77 26.59 13.64
C ARG A 159 -9.29 28.00 13.42
N TRP A 160 -10.43 28.18 12.77
CA TRP A 160 -10.98 29.52 12.53
C TRP A 160 -11.40 30.22 13.83
N SER A 161 -11.87 29.50 14.84
CA SER A 161 -12.22 30.09 16.14
C SER A 161 -11.00 30.59 16.93
N SER A 162 -9.80 30.03 16.67
CA SER A 162 -8.55 30.55 17.24
C SER A 162 -8.17 31.95 16.70
N PHE A 163 -8.61 32.30 15.49
CA PHE A 163 -8.40 33.61 14.87
C PHE A 163 -9.59 34.56 15.04
N PHE A 164 -10.81 34.04 15.16
CA PHE A 164 -12.05 34.81 15.17
C PHE A 164 -12.97 34.39 16.34
N ASN A 165 -13.13 35.28 17.31
CA ASN A 165 -14.03 35.06 18.46
C ASN A 165 -15.54 35.18 18.12
N ASN A 166 -15.87 35.60 16.89
CA ASN A 166 -17.23 35.92 16.43
C ASN A 166 -17.71 34.98 15.32
N ILE A 167 -17.07 33.82 15.15
CA ILE A 167 -17.51 32.79 14.20
C ILE A 167 -18.94 32.32 14.53
N LYS A 168 -19.78 32.21 13.51
CA LYS A 168 -21.12 31.61 13.61
C LYS A 168 -21.08 30.18 13.14
N VAL A 169 -21.35 29.24 14.04
CA VAL A 169 -21.42 27.80 13.73
C VAL A 169 -22.89 27.37 13.73
N LEU A 170 -23.35 26.77 12.63
CA LEU A 170 -24.75 26.41 12.39
C LEU A 170 -24.89 24.91 12.24
N HIS A 171 -25.96 24.33 12.80
CA HIS A 171 -26.20 22.89 12.72
C HIS A 171 -26.97 22.54 11.44
N TYR A 172 -26.30 21.88 10.50
CA TYR A 172 -26.84 21.57 9.19
C TYR A 172 -28.05 20.63 9.24
N ASP A 173 -28.03 19.56 10.03
CA ASP A 173 -29.11 18.56 9.96
C ASP A 173 -30.46 19.09 10.46
N THR A 174 -30.46 20.04 11.39
CA THR A 174 -31.67 20.72 11.86
C THR A 174 -32.12 21.79 10.87
N GLU A 175 -31.20 22.45 10.16
CA GLU A 175 -31.49 23.58 9.27
C GLU A 175 -31.65 23.19 7.79
N LYS A 176 -31.28 21.96 7.37
CA LYS A 176 -31.25 21.53 5.94
C LYS A 176 -32.58 21.65 5.19
N LYS A 177 -33.71 21.68 5.90
CA LYS A 177 -35.04 21.88 5.29
C LYS A 177 -35.24 23.33 4.80
N ASP A 178 -34.60 24.29 5.47
CA ASP A 178 -34.72 25.73 5.26
C ASP A 178 -33.33 26.40 5.27
N LEU A 179 -32.37 25.84 4.53
CA LEU A 179 -30.96 26.24 4.57
C LEU A 179 -30.74 27.72 4.22
N GLY A 180 -31.47 28.26 3.24
CA GLY A 180 -31.40 29.69 2.91
C GLY A 180 -31.90 30.58 4.06
N ALA A 181 -32.97 30.15 4.74
CA ALA A 181 -33.55 30.88 5.85
C ALA A 181 -32.59 30.93 7.06
N SER A 182 -31.87 29.84 7.34
CA SER A 182 -30.85 29.80 8.39
C SER A 182 -29.65 30.68 8.06
N PHE A 183 -29.23 30.69 6.79
CA PHE A 183 -28.14 31.54 6.33
C PHE A 183 -28.50 33.03 6.44
N LEU A 184 -29.73 33.42 6.06
CA LEU A 184 -30.20 34.80 6.20
C LEU A 184 -30.13 35.28 7.65
N ARG A 185 -30.57 34.46 8.62
CA ARG A 185 -30.41 34.79 10.05
C ARG A 185 -28.94 34.98 10.44
N ALA A 186 -28.04 34.18 9.89
CA ALA A 186 -26.61 34.28 10.16
C ALA A 186 -25.99 35.58 9.62
N VAL A 187 -26.49 36.12 8.51
CA VAL A 187 -26.06 37.43 7.97
C VAL A 187 -26.90 38.62 8.49
N GLY A 188 -27.86 38.37 9.39
CA GLY A 188 -28.67 39.42 10.03
C GLY A 188 -29.93 39.84 9.26
N LEU A 189 -30.38 39.04 8.29
CA LEU A 189 -31.58 39.26 7.51
C LEU A 189 -32.76 38.41 7.99
N SER A 190 -33.99 38.89 7.73
CA SER A 190 -35.21 38.14 8.04
C SER A 190 -35.33 36.90 7.14
N PRO A 191 -35.75 35.73 7.67
CA PRO A 191 -35.79 34.44 6.95
C PRO A 191 -36.55 34.42 5.62
N ASN A 192 -37.52 35.31 5.44
CA ASN A 192 -38.43 35.36 4.28
C ASN A 192 -38.09 36.48 3.29
N THR A 193 -36.90 37.08 3.40
CA THR A 193 -36.47 38.19 2.52
C THR A 193 -36.08 37.76 1.11
N LEU A 194 -35.65 36.51 0.95
CA LEU A 194 -35.34 35.91 -0.34
C LEU A 194 -36.23 34.68 -0.57
N PRO A 195 -36.46 34.27 -1.84
CA PRO A 195 -37.13 33.02 -2.17
C PRO A 195 -36.43 31.81 -1.52
N ALA A 196 -37.21 30.83 -1.09
CA ALA A 196 -36.68 29.59 -0.55
C ALA A 196 -35.77 28.87 -1.58
N ILE A 197 -34.74 28.16 -1.10
CA ILE A 197 -33.90 27.33 -1.95
C ILE A 197 -34.78 26.26 -2.61
N LYS A 198 -34.79 26.23 -3.95
CA LYS A 198 -35.49 25.18 -4.70
C LYS A 198 -34.85 23.83 -4.40
N LYS A 199 -35.67 22.85 -4.04
CA LYS A 199 -35.22 21.48 -3.76
C LYS A 199 -35.05 20.69 -5.06
N ASN A 200 -34.04 21.01 -5.86
CA ASN A 200 -33.72 20.21 -7.04
C ASN A 200 -32.77 19.07 -6.64
N LYS A 201 -33.20 17.81 -6.76
CA LYS A 201 -32.46 16.59 -6.32
C LYS A 201 -31.35 16.12 -7.28
N VAL A 202 -30.80 16.98 -8.11
CA VAL A 202 -29.83 16.59 -9.17
C VAL A 202 -28.47 16.17 -8.61
N ASN A 203 -28.28 16.26 -7.29
CA ASN A 203 -27.09 15.79 -6.60
C ASN A 203 -27.45 14.90 -5.41
N ARG A 204 -28.38 13.94 -5.61
CA ARG A 204 -28.68 12.93 -4.59
C ARG A 204 -27.45 12.08 -4.27
N SER A 205 -27.42 11.49 -3.09
CA SER A 205 -26.42 10.46 -2.79
C SER A 205 -26.83 9.14 -3.45
N LEU A 206 -25.88 8.22 -3.61
CA LEU A 206 -26.22 6.85 -3.98
C LEU A 206 -27.00 6.20 -2.83
N THR A 207 -27.89 5.26 -3.16
CA THR A 207 -28.40 4.33 -2.15
C THR A 207 -27.27 3.43 -1.67
N MET A 208 -27.43 2.77 -0.52
CA MET A 208 -26.38 1.89 0.00
C MET A 208 -26.08 0.73 -0.98
N LEU A 209 -27.11 0.19 -1.66
CA LEU A 209 -26.91 -0.87 -2.64
C LEU A 209 -26.22 -0.36 -3.92
N GLU A 210 -26.59 0.83 -4.42
CA GLU A 210 -25.89 1.46 -5.54
C GLU A 210 -24.40 1.70 -5.21
N ALA A 211 -24.12 2.16 -3.99
CA ALA A 211 -22.76 2.41 -3.53
C ALA A 211 -21.95 1.11 -3.36
N GLU A 212 -22.52 0.05 -2.78
CA GLU A 212 -21.84 -1.24 -2.63
C GLU A 212 -21.56 -1.93 -3.98
N ALA A 213 -22.50 -1.83 -4.92
CA ALA A 213 -22.29 -2.32 -6.29
C ALA A 213 -21.18 -1.53 -7.00
N LEU A 214 -21.19 -0.20 -6.90
CA LEU A 214 -20.14 0.65 -7.48
C LEU A 214 -18.78 0.45 -6.82
N ARG A 215 -18.73 0.31 -5.49
CA ARG A 215 -17.52 -0.03 -4.73
C ARG A 215 -16.92 -1.35 -5.21
N SER A 216 -17.76 -2.35 -5.45
CA SER A 216 -17.32 -3.64 -5.99
C SER A 216 -16.71 -3.49 -7.40
N ILE A 217 -17.26 -2.60 -8.24
CA ILE A 217 -16.66 -2.25 -9.54
C ILE A 217 -15.32 -1.56 -9.33
N ASN A 218 -15.24 -0.57 -8.44
CA ASN A 218 -14.00 0.16 -8.14
C ASN A 218 -12.88 -0.79 -7.69
N PHE A 219 -13.20 -1.70 -6.77
CA PHE A 219 -12.28 -2.75 -6.32
C PHE A 219 -11.78 -3.61 -7.48
N ASN A 220 -12.68 -4.06 -8.36
CA ASN A 220 -12.30 -4.91 -9.48
C ASN A 220 -11.51 -4.17 -10.57
N VAL A 221 -11.82 -2.91 -10.86
CA VAL A 221 -11.06 -2.10 -11.83
C VAL A 221 -9.65 -1.86 -11.30
N SER A 222 -9.54 -1.38 -10.07
CA SER A 222 -8.24 -1.14 -9.43
C SER A 222 -7.41 -2.43 -9.37
N ARG A 223 -8.01 -3.55 -8.94
CA ARG A 223 -7.32 -4.83 -8.79
C ARG A 223 -6.96 -5.50 -10.12
N ASN A 224 -7.84 -5.47 -11.12
CA ASN A 224 -7.66 -6.26 -12.35
C ASN A 224 -6.97 -5.49 -13.47
N THR A 225 -7.05 -4.15 -13.47
CA THR A 225 -6.48 -3.31 -14.54
C THR A 225 -5.33 -2.43 -14.07
N GLY A 226 -5.15 -2.27 -12.74
CA GLY A 226 -4.21 -1.30 -12.17
C GLY A 226 -4.59 0.17 -12.42
N ALA A 227 -5.66 0.44 -13.16
CA ALA A 227 -6.11 1.79 -13.47
C ALA A 227 -6.83 2.44 -12.29
N ASP A 228 -6.71 3.76 -12.16
CA ASP A 228 -7.50 4.56 -11.23
C ASP A 228 -9.00 4.42 -11.57
N PRO A 229 -9.84 3.87 -10.68
CA PRO A 229 -11.26 3.70 -10.95
C PRO A 229 -12.04 5.02 -10.89
N SER A 230 -11.46 6.12 -10.36
CA SER A 230 -12.15 7.39 -10.12
C SER A 230 -12.89 7.98 -11.33
N PRO A 231 -12.30 8.03 -12.56
CA PRO A 231 -12.98 8.58 -13.73
C PRO A 231 -14.18 7.74 -14.17
N LEU A 232 -14.06 6.41 -14.10
CA LEU A 232 -15.15 5.50 -14.46
C LEU A 232 -16.24 5.52 -13.39
N SER A 233 -15.85 5.50 -12.11
CA SER A 233 -16.76 5.62 -10.98
C SER A 233 -17.61 6.89 -11.04
N THR A 234 -16.97 8.01 -11.35
CA THR A 234 -17.63 9.31 -11.55
C THR A 234 -18.70 9.20 -12.62
N ARG A 235 -18.35 8.69 -13.80
CA ARG A 235 -19.29 8.54 -14.93
C ARG A 235 -20.46 7.61 -14.62
N ILE A 236 -20.21 6.47 -13.97
CA ILE A 236 -21.26 5.52 -13.59
C ILE A 236 -22.21 6.16 -12.58
N SER A 237 -21.67 6.78 -11.53
CA SER A 237 -22.49 7.44 -10.51
C SER A 237 -23.31 8.60 -11.07
N ASP A 238 -22.75 9.39 -12.01
CA ASP A 238 -23.49 10.45 -12.70
C ASP A 238 -24.62 9.89 -13.56
N THR A 239 -24.39 8.78 -14.29
CA THR A 239 -25.45 8.08 -15.03
C THR A 239 -26.56 7.57 -14.10
N LEU A 240 -26.22 6.96 -12.96
CA LEU A 240 -27.21 6.46 -11.99
C LEU A 240 -28.06 7.59 -11.38
N ILE A 241 -27.42 8.71 -11.03
CA ILE A 241 -28.11 9.88 -10.49
C ILE A 241 -29.02 10.50 -11.56
N ARG A 242 -28.52 10.64 -12.80
CA ARG A 242 -29.28 11.19 -13.93
C ARG A 242 -30.49 10.33 -14.30
N ASN A 243 -30.35 9.00 -14.29
CA ASN A 243 -31.41 8.08 -14.67
C ASN A 243 -32.51 7.97 -13.60
N ASN A 244 -32.15 8.18 -12.32
CA ASN A 244 -33.06 8.06 -11.19
C ASN A 244 -32.94 9.25 -10.22
N PRO A 245 -33.23 10.49 -10.64
CA PRO A 245 -32.96 11.69 -9.82
C PRO A 245 -33.82 11.78 -8.56
N GLU A 246 -35.00 11.15 -8.57
CA GLU A 246 -35.96 11.21 -7.46
C GLU A 246 -35.77 10.13 -6.38
N ARG A 247 -34.91 9.13 -6.64
CA ARG A 247 -34.66 7.99 -5.73
C ARG A 247 -34.13 8.50 -4.39
N ASP A 248 -34.76 8.04 -3.32
CA ASP A 248 -34.38 8.46 -1.97
C ASP A 248 -33.10 7.76 -1.51
N SER A 249 -32.23 8.50 -0.84
CA SER A 249 -30.94 8.01 -0.34
C SER A 249 -30.85 8.36 1.14
N SER A 250 -31.29 7.44 2.00
CA SER A 250 -31.20 7.60 3.45
C SER A 250 -29.94 6.91 4.00
N PRO A 251 -29.26 7.49 5.00
CA PRO A 251 -28.15 6.82 5.68
C PRO A 251 -28.59 5.50 6.32
N VAL A 252 -27.75 4.47 6.17
CA VAL A 252 -27.86 3.21 6.93
C VAL A 252 -26.96 3.30 8.15
N TYR A 253 -27.52 3.05 9.33
CA TYR A 253 -26.82 3.18 10.61
C TYR A 253 -26.40 1.82 11.11
N TYR A 254 -25.10 1.64 11.34
CA TYR A 254 -24.53 0.42 11.94
C TYR A 254 -24.24 0.66 13.41
N SER A 255 -24.78 -0.19 14.29
CA SER A 255 -24.59 -0.05 15.74
C SER A 255 -23.11 -0.05 16.12
N GLU A 256 -22.32 -0.94 15.53
CA GLU A 256 -20.87 -1.01 15.77
C GLU A 256 -20.12 0.29 15.44
N VAL A 257 -20.52 0.98 14.36
CA VAL A 257 -19.90 2.23 13.94
C VAL A 257 -20.33 3.36 14.86
N VAL A 258 -21.61 3.36 15.27
CA VAL A 258 -22.13 4.30 16.25
C VAL A 258 -21.40 4.14 17.58
N SER A 259 -21.26 2.93 18.10
CA SER A 259 -20.50 2.66 19.33
C SER A 259 -19.05 3.11 19.21
N PHE A 260 -18.38 2.81 18.09
CA PHE A 260 -17.01 3.24 17.84
C PHE A 260 -16.87 4.77 17.83
N PHE A 261 -17.82 5.48 17.23
CA PHE A 261 -17.79 6.94 17.23
C PHE A 261 -18.20 7.55 18.56
N ASP A 262 -19.10 6.94 19.32
CA ASP A 262 -19.52 7.39 20.64
C ASP A 262 -18.33 7.41 21.60
N GLU A 263 -17.63 6.28 21.71
CA GLU A 263 -16.45 6.13 22.57
C GLU A 263 -15.37 7.19 22.26
N ARG A 264 -15.22 7.55 20.99
CA ARG A 264 -14.12 8.38 20.52
C ARG A 264 -14.43 9.87 20.43
N PHE A 265 -15.66 10.23 20.04
CA PHE A 265 -15.98 11.58 19.62
C PHE A 265 -17.06 12.25 20.47
N SER A 266 -17.70 11.55 21.41
CA SER A 266 -18.66 12.17 22.33
C SER A 266 -18.10 13.35 23.13
N PRO A 267 -16.85 13.31 23.66
CA PRO A 267 -16.26 14.49 24.31
C PRO A 267 -16.13 15.70 23.37
N VAL A 268 -15.89 15.47 22.07
CA VAL A 268 -15.80 16.55 21.07
C VAL A 268 -17.18 17.14 20.79
N ILE A 269 -18.21 16.29 20.69
CA ILE A 269 -19.60 16.71 20.48
C ILE A 269 -20.10 17.53 21.67
N GLU A 270 -19.84 17.08 22.90
CA GLU A 270 -20.18 17.80 24.13
C GLU A 270 -19.55 19.19 24.16
N ARG A 271 -18.23 19.29 23.92
CA ARG A 271 -17.52 20.57 23.82
C ARG A 271 -18.13 21.50 22.77
N TYR A 272 -18.52 20.97 21.61
CA TYR A 272 -19.14 21.76 20.54
C TYR A 272 -20.54 22.23 20.91
N ASN A 273 -21.31 21.40 21.60
CA ASN A 273 -22.62 21.80 22.12
C ASN A 273 -22.47 22.92 23.13
N ASP A 274 -21.60 22.77 24.13
CA ASP A 274 -21.37 23.79 25.15
C ASP A 274 -20.90 25.13 24.57
N THR A 275 -20.14 25.09 23.46
CA THR A 275 -19.56 26.29 22.85
C THR A 275 -20.51 26.97 21.86
N TYR A 276 -21.24 26.20 21.03
CA TYR A 276 -21.91 26.74 19.85
C TYR A 276 -23.41 26.47 19.77
N PHE A 277 -23.94 25.47 20.48
CA PHE A 277 -25.33 25.03 20.30
C PHE A 277 -26.15 25.11 21.58
N PRO A 278 -27.36 25.70 21.53
CA PRO A 278 -28.26 25.67 22.67
C PRO A 278 -28.77 24.24 22.93
N LEU A 279 -29.13 23.94 24.18
CA LEU A 279 -29.57 22.62 24.63
C LEU A 279 -30.77 22.04 23.85
N ASP A 280 -31.58 22.89 23.20
CA ASP A 280 -32.75 22.47 22.43
C ASP A 280 -32.43 22.05 20.97
N ARG A 281 -31.21 22.33 20.49
CA ARG A 281 -30.76 21.95 19.13
C ARG A 281 -29.31 21.47 19.11
N PRO A 282 -28.97 20.41 19.85
CA PRO A 282 -27.60 19.94 19.97
C PRO A 282 -27.13 19.29 18.66
N LEU A 283 -25.84 19.42 18.40
CA LEU A 283 -25.10 18.51 17.54
C LEU A 283 -25.15 17.10 18.15
N ARG A 284 -25.42 16.11 17.32
CA ARG A 284 -25.57 14.72 17.77
C ARG A 284 -24.58 13.79 17.05
N LEU A 285 -24.35 12.64 17.67
CA LEU A 285 -23.61 11.54 17.07
C LEU A 285 -24.31 11.03 15.80
N TYR A 286 -25.63 10.90 15.86
CA TYR A 286 -26.49 10.49 14.75
C TYR A 286 -27.92 11.05 14.94
N SER A 287 -28.76 10.96 13.91
CA SER A 287 -30.16 11.42 13.94
C SER A 287 -31.00 10.75 15.03
N GLU A 288 -31.80 11.53 15.76
CA GLU A 288 -32.60 11.09 16.92
C GLU A 288 -33.60 9.95 16.63
N ASN A 289 -34.10 9.86 15.39
CA ASN A 289 -35.04 8.81 14.96
C ASN A 289 -34.37 7.72 14.11
N ALA A 290 -33.04 7.58 14.16
CA ALA A 290 -32.34 6.56 13.40
C ALA A 290 -32.59 5.17 14.00
N ALA A 291 -32.99 4.21 13.15
CA ALA A 291 -33.02 2.80 13.51
C ALA A 291 -31.64 2.19 13.22
N LEU A 292 -30.94 1.78 14.28
CA LEU A 292 -29.67 1.08 14.16
C LEU A 292 -29.88 -0.33 13.60
N ASP A 293 -28.98 -0.76 12.72
CA ASP A 293 -28.99 -2.06 12.04
C ASP A 293 -30.31 -2.38 11.33
N ALA A 294 -31.10 -1.36 11.02
CA ALA A 294 -32.25 -1.53 10.16
C ALA A 294 -31.76 -2.04 8.80
N PRO A 295 -32.41 -3.08 8.23
CA PRO A 295 -32.07 -3.51 6.90
C PRO A 295 -32.20 -2.31 5.95
N PRO A 296 -31.35 -2.20 4.92
CA PRO A 296 -31.52 -1.16 3.91
C PRO A 296 -32.97 -1.22 3.39
N PRO A 297 -33.55 -0.07 2.97
CA PRO A 297 -34.87 -0.05 2.36
C PRO A 297 -35.02 -1.21 1.37
N ARG A 298 -36.19 -1.87 1.33
CA ARG A 298 -36.45 -2.99 0.40
C ARG A 298 -36.32 -2.50 -1.05
N GLU A 299 -35.10 -2.48 -1.53
CA GLU A 299 -34.70 -2.25 -2.89
C GLU A 299 -34.48 -3.61 -3.53
N ASP A 300 -35.00 -3.79 -4.75
CA ASP A 300 -34.75 -5.01 -5.51
C ASP A 300 -33.27 -5.03 -5.91
N PHE A 301 -32.48 -5.86 -5.23
CA PHE A 301 -31.05 -6.02 -5.49
C PHE A 301 -30.78 -6.34 -6.96
N ALA A 302 -31.62 -7.16 -7.61
CA ALA A 302 -31.45 -7.52 -9.01
C ALA A 302 -31.67 -6.31 -9.92
N GLN A 303 -32.65 -5.46 -9.60
CA GLN A 303 -32.88 -4.22 -10.31
C GLN A 303 -31.71 -3.25 -10.15
N ILE A 304 -31.27 -2.97 -8.91
CA ILE A 304 -30.15 -2.04 -8.66
C ILE A 304 -28.86 -2.53 -9.31
N PHE A 305 -28.56 -3.82 -9.19
CA PHE A 305 -27.39 -4.41 -9.83
C PHE A 305 -27.48 -4.30 -11.37
N SER A 306 -28.63 -4.57 -11.97
CA SER A 306 -28.87 -4.40 -13.40
C SER A 306 -28.65 -2.95 -13.87
N GLU A 307 -29.14 -1.97 -13.11
CA GLU A 307 -28.98 -0.54 -13.40
C GLU A 307 -27.50 -0.11 -13.32
N VAL A 308 -26.77 -0.55 -12.29
CA VAL A 308 -25.33 -0.25 -12.11
C VAL A 308 -24.49 -0.88 -13.22
N ILE A 309 -24.77 -2.13 -13.58
CA ILE A 309 -24.08 -2.84 -14.67
C ILE A 309 -24.42 -2.21 -16.04
N SER A 310 -25.66 -1.79 -16.25
CA SER A 310 -26.05 -1.06 -17.47
C SER A 310 -25.29 0.27 -17.58
N ALA A 311 -25.25 1.04 -16.49
CA ALA A 311 -24.48 2.28 -16.42
C ALA A 311 -22.96 2.06 -16.61
N PHE A 312 -22.41 0.94 -16.11
CA PHE A 312 -21.03 0.53 -16.40
C PHE A 312 -20.82 0.30 -17.89
N PHE A 313 -21.63 -0.54 -18.54
CA PHE A 313 -21.46 -0.82 -19.97
C PHE A 313 -21.70 0.40 -20.87
N GLU A 314 -22.62 1.30 -20.53
CA GLU A 314 -22.82 2.56 -21.24
C GLU A 314 -21.57 3.45 -21.20
N ASN A 315 -20.89 3.52 -20.05
CA ASN A 315 -19.73 4.38 -19.86
C ASN A 315 -18.40 3.73 -20.26
N VAL A 316 -18.39 2.41 -20.45
CA VAL A 316 -17.25 1.68 -21.05
C VAL A 316 -17.33 1.73 -22.58
N LYS A 317 -18.53 1.69 -23.18
CA LYS A 317 -18.73 1.84 -24.64
C LYS A 317 -18.35 3.21 -25.19
N SER A 318 -18.33 4.25 -24.35
CA SER A 318 -17.91 5.61 -24.69
C SER A 318 -16.43 5.89 -24.45
N ILE A 319 -15.64 4.86 -24.09
CA ILE A 319 -14.19 4.94 -24.10
C ILE A 319 -13.73 4.73 -25.53
N ASP A 320 -13.34 5.82 -26.18
CA ASP A 320 -12.66 5.78 -27.46
C ASP A 320 -11.26 5.19 -27.24
N PHE A 321 -11.11 3.89 -27.51
CA PHE A 321 -9.83 3.19 -27.42
C PHE A 321 -8.81 3.65 -28.49
N GLU A 322 -9.17 4.62 -29.35
CA GLU A 322 -8.32 5.16 -30.42
C GLU A 322 -7.21 6.12 -29.95
N SER A 323 -7.17 6.55 -28.68
CA SER A 323 -6.10 7.44 -28.18
C SER A 323 -4.83 6.74 -27.69
N ILE A 324 -4.77 5.40 -27.76
CA ILE A 324 -3.51 4.65 -27.67
C ILE A 324 -3.10 4.32 -29.10
N SER A 325 -2.14 5.06 -29.63
CA SER A 325 -1.62 4.90 -30.99
C SER A 325 -1.03 3.50 -31.21
N LEU A 326 -1.82 2.63 -31.81
CA LEU A 326 -1.36 1.40 -32.47
C LEU A 326 -0.94 1.74 -33.90
N PRO A 327 0.23 1.26 -34.39
CA PRO A 327 0.60 1.44 -35.79
C PRO A 327 -0.38 0.69 -36.69
N SER A 328 -0.92 1.40 -37.67
CA SER A 328 -1.93 0.93 -38.61
C SER A 328 -1.37 -0.15 -39.53
N SER A 329 -1.92 -1.37 -39.46
CA SER A 329 -1.74 -2.38 -40.51
C SER A 329 -2.96 -2.40 -41.43
N SER A 330 -2.83 -1.72 -42.56
CA SER A 330 -3.72 -1.85 -43.71
C SER A 330 -3.49 -3.19 -44.43
N SER A 331 -4.55 -3.67 -45.07
CA SER A 331 -4.65 -4.76 -46.06
C SER A 331 -4.92 -6.19 -45.53
N GLN A 332 -6.20 -6.56 -45.60
CA GLN A 332 -6.62 -7.96 -45.74
C GLN A 332 -6.27 -8.47 -47.15
N PRO A 333 -6.00 -9.78 -47.28
CA PRO A 333 -6.59 -10.51 -48.39
C PRO A 333 -7.37 -11.74 -47.90
N ALA A 334 -8.54 -11.92 -48.51
CA ALA A 334 -9.36 -13.11 -48.38
C ALA A 334 -8.70 -14.30 -49.12
N VAL A 335 -8.54 -15.44 -48.45
CA VAL A 335 -8.40 -16.75 -49.12
C VAL A 335 -9.06 -17.84 -48.27
N GLY A 336 -10.06 -18.52 -48.85
CA GLY A 336 -10.67 -19.72 -48.29
C GLY A 336 -9.78 -20.95 -48.50
N GLY A 337 -9.80 -21.86 -47.52
CA GLY A 337 -9.10 -23.15 -47.60
C GLY A 337 -9.48 -24.02 -46.41
N ARG A 338 -9.80 -25.29 -46.70
CA ARG A 338 -10.36 -26.30 -45.78
C ARG A 338 -9.50 -26.54 -44.53
N ARG A 339 -10.16 -26.61 -43.36
CA ARG A 339 -9.60 -27.13 -42.10
C ARG A 339 -9.54 -28.67 -42.12
N PRO A 340 -8.43 -29.32 -41.70
CA PRO A 340 -8.46 -30.67 -41.15
C PRO A 340 -8.62 -30.62 -39.62
N ASN A 341 -9.31 -31.64 -39.11
CA ASN A 341 -9.86 -31.78 -37.76
C ASN A 341 -8.86 -31.80 -36.60
N GLY A 342 -9.30 -31.24 -35.48
CA GLY A 342 -8.70 -31.39 -34.15
C GLY A 342 -9.01 -30.26 -33.18
N ASN A 343 -10.21 -29.66 -33.21
CA ASN A 343 -10.54 -28.52 -32.33
C ASN A 343 -10.82 -29.00 -30.89
N VAL A 344 -9.96 -28.61 -29.96
CA VAL A 344 -10.21 -28.67 -28.52
C VAL A 344 -11.10 -27.47 -28.15
N ASN A 345 -12.27 -27.72 -27.57
CA ASN A 345 -13.19 -26.66 -27.10
C ASN A 345 -13.05 -26.48 -25.59
N TYR A 346 -12.74 -25.27 -25.16
CA TYR A 346 -12.83 -24.85 -23.76
C TYR A 346 -14.00 -23.88 -23.63
N THR A 347 -14.89 -24.09 -22.67
CA THR A 347 -16.11 -23.25 -22.51
C THR A 347 -16.16 -22.71 -21.09
N CYS A 348 -16.11 -21.39 -20.94
CA CYS A 348 -16.32 -20.70 -19.67
C CYS A 348 -17.78 -20.26 -19.57
N TRP A 349 -18.51 -20.75 -18.57
CA TRP A 349 -19.85 -20.27 -18.26
C TRP A 349 -19.75 -19.30 -17.08
N LYS A 350 -19.82 -18.00 -17.37
CA LYS A 350 -20.11 -17.02 -16.32
C LYS A 350 -21.58 -17.21 -15.96
N LEU A 351 -21.87 -17.68 -14.74
CA LEU A 351 -23.24 -17.76 -14.23
C LEU A 351 -23.79 -16.35 -14.03
N LEU A 352 -24.24 -15.73 -15.12
CA LEU A 352 -25.09 -14.56 -15.12
C LEU A 352 -26.52 -15.07 -14.93
N ASN A 353 -26.96 -15.16 -13.67
CA ASN A 353 -28.36 -15.40 -13.26
C ASN A 353 -29.05 -16.62 -13.92
N GLY A 354 -29.01 -17.78 -13.26
CA GLY A 354 -29.92 -18.89 -13.57
C GLY A 354 -30.61 -19.40 -12.31
N LYS A 355 -31.83 -18.95 -12.02
CA LYS A 355 -32.76 -19.71 -11.17
C LYS A 355 -33.10 -21.00 -11.89
N ILE A 356 -32.85 -22.15 -11.27
CA ILE A 356 -33.35 -23.45 -11.72
C ILE A 356 -34.46 -23.84 -10.75
N ASP A 357 -35.69 -23.94 -11.25
CA ASP A 357 -36.91 -24.21 -10.50
C ASP A 357 -37.37 -25.64 -10.83
N VAL A 358 -37.44 -26.54 -9.85
CA VAL A 358 -37.95 -27.92 -10.04
C VAL A 358 -38.81 -28.33 -8.84
N SER A 359 -39.96 -28.92 -9.13
CA SER A 359 -41.08 -29.15 -8.21
C SER A 359 -40.92 -30.35 -7.25
N GLN A 360 -41.72 -30.32 -6.20
CA GLN A 360 -41.79 -31.17 -5.00
C GLN A 360 -41.90 -32.70 -5.19
N THR A 361 -41.92 -33.24 -6.41
CA THR A 361 -42.16 -34.67 -6.69
C THR A 361 -40.89 -35.53 -6.69
N ASP A 362 -39.70 -34.92 -6.60
CA ASP A 362 -38.40 -35.61 -6.77
C ASP A 362 -37.73 -36.07 -5.45
N MET A 363 -38.40 -35.93 -4.31
CA MET A 363 -37.86 -36.32 -2.99
C MET A 363 -37.63 -37.83 -2.84
N GLU A 364 -38.37 -38.68 -3.56
CA GLU A 364 -38.24 -40.14 -3.44
C GLU A 364 -37.04 -40.71 -4.22
N HIS A 365 -36.42 -39.93 -5.12
CA HIS A 365 -35.30 -40.38 -5.95
C HIS A 365 -33.91 -40.20 -5.31
N LEU A 366 -33.77 -39.41 -4.24
CA LEU A 366 -32.49 -39.09 -3.59
C LEU A 366 -31.87 -40.23 -2.76
N GLN A 367 -32.57 -41.35 -2.56
CA GLN A 367 -31.96 -42.55 -1.95
C GLN A 367 -31.15 -43.42 -2.94
N ARG A 368 -31.16 -43.09 -4.25
CA ARG A 368 -30.46 -43.86 -5.28
C ARG A 368 -29.51 -43.00 -6.12
N GLY A 369 -28.63 -42.27 -5.42
CA GLY A 369 -27.29 -41.93 -5.92
C GLY A 369 -27.19 -41.08 -7.20
N ASN A 370 -27.75 -39.87 -7.24
CA ASN A 370 -27.25 -38.81 -8.13
C ASN A 370 -27.63 -37.38 -7.66
N ARG A 371 -26.68 -36.45 -7.89
CA ARG A 371 -26.60 -34.99 -7.62
C ARG A 371 -26.79 -34.51 -6.16
N PRO A 372 -25.83 -33.72 -5.60
CA PRO A 372 -26.02 -33.10 -4.29
C PRO A 372 -26.95 -31.87 -4.36
N ALA A 373 -27.81 -31.76 -3.37
CA ALA A 373 -28.61 -30.58 -3.06
C ALA A 373 -27.70 -29.43 -2.57
N VAL A 374 -27.90 -28.21 -3.10
CA VAL A 374 -27.11 -27.01 -2.76
C VAL A 374 -27.65 -26.27 -1.52
N GLU A 375 -28.63 -26.83 -0.81
CA GLU A 375 -29.14 -26.24 0.44
C GLU A 375 -28.27 -26.54 1.68
N THR A 376 -27.02 -26.96 1.47
CA THR A 376 -26.00 -27.09 2.53
C THR A 376 -24.65 -26.46 2.18
N LEU A 377 -24.61 -25.43 1.30
CA LEU A 377 -23.56 -24.43 1.46
C LEU A 377 -23.89 -23.64 2.73
N SER A 378 -23.20 -23.94 3.83
CA SER A 378 -23.31 -23.21 5.09
C SER A 378 -23.42 -21.71 4.80
N SER A 379 -24.45 -21.06 5.34
CA SER A 379 -24.73 -19.63 5.22
C SER A 379 -23.46 -18.79 5.10
N GLY A 380 -23.05 -18.42 3.88
CA GLY A 380 -21.79 -17.71 3.68
C GLY A 380 -21.17 -17.81 2.30
N TRP A 381 -21.30 -18.92 1.55
CA TRP A 381 -20.59 -19.15 0.28
C TRP A 381 -21.46 -18.89 -0.97
N GLN A 382 -20.90 -18.23 -1.99
CA GLN A 382 -21.52 -17.82 -3.26
C GLN A 382 -20.72 -18.33 -4.45
N ALA A 383 -21.39 -18.86 -5.47
CA ALA A 383 -20.74 -19.28 -6.72
C ALA A 383 -20.34 -18.09 -7.59
N MET A 384 -19.07 -18.06 -7.99
CA MET A 384 -18.48 -17.02 -8.84
C MET A 384 -18.43 -17.42 -10.31
N SER A 385 -18.04 -18.66 -10.61
CA SER A 385 -17.84 -19.13 -12.00
C SER A 385 -17.86 -20.65 -12.08
N LEU A 386 -18.26 -21.18 -13.24
CA LEU A 386 -18.17 -22.59 -13.59
C LEU A 386 -17.30 -22.74 -14.85
N TRP A 387 -16.20 -23.47 -14.72
CA TRP A 387 -15.24 -23.74 -15.78
C TRP A 387 -15.46 -25.14 -16.31
N GLN A 388 -15.23 -25.37 -17.60
CA GLN A 388 -15.20 -26.71 -18.19
C GLN A 388 -13.90 -26.90 -18.99
N ILE A 389 -13.11 -27.91 -18.60
CA ILE A 389 -11.83 -28.26 -19.20
C ILE A 389 -12.01 -29.56 -20.00
N GLN A 390 -11.74 -29.49 -21.31
CA GLN A 390 -11.74 -30.63 -22.25
C GLN A 390 -13.02 -31.48 -22.28
N ASN A 391 -14.17 -30.92 -21.89
CA ASN A 391 -15.42 -31.65 -21.61
C ASN A 391 -15.34 -32.69 -20.50
N GLU A 392 -14.19 -32.87 -19.85
CA GLU A 392 -13.95 -33.92 -18.87
C GLU A 392 -14.12 -33.41 -17.44
N LEU A 393 -13.66 -32.19 -17.13
CA LEU A 393 -13.66 -31.61 -15.78
C LEU A 393 -14.43 -30.30 -15.73
N GLN A 394 -15.35 -30.16 -14.77
CA GLN A 394 -15.97 -28.88 -14.43
C GLN A 394 -15.45 -28.38 -13.09
N ILE A 395 -15.18 -27.09 -12.97
CA ILE A 395 -14.67 -26.46 -11.74
C ILE A 395 -15.62 -25.33 -11.35
N LEU A 396 -16.23 -25.43 -10.18
CA LEU A 396 -17.07 -24.38 -9.61
C LEU A 396 -16.26 -23.59 -8.58
N VAL A 397 -16.10 -22.29 -8.81
CA VAL A 397 -15.43 -21.37 -7.89
C VAL A 397 -16.47 -20.78 -6.96
N LEU A 398 -16.20 -20.87 -5.65
CA LEU A 398 -17.03 -20.31 -4.59
C LEU A 398 -16.24 -19.24 -3.83
N THR A 399 -16.93 -18.22 -3.34
CA THR A 399 -16.38 -17.20 -2.43
C THR A 399 -17.31 -17.01 -1.25
N ASN A 400 -16.80 -16.69 -0.06
CA ASN A 400 -17.67 -16.32 1.06
C ASN A 400 -17.62 -14.83 1.43
N SER A 401 -18.41 -14.45 2.43
CA SER A 401 -18.46 -13.09 2.98
C SER A 401 -17.13 -12.59 3.57
N ASN A 402 -16.21 -13.50 3.91
CA ASN A 402 -14.86 -13.19 4.36
C ASN A 402 -13.85 -13.15 3.20
N ASN A 403 -14.32 -13.22 1.95
CA ASN A 403 -13.50 -13.29 0.75
C ASN A 403 -12.62 -14.55 0.64
N GLU A 404 -12.92 -15.58 1.43
CA GLU A 404 -12.29 -16.89 1.31
C GLU A 404 -12.82 -17.58 0.06
N ARG A 405 -11.96 -18.35 -0.62
CA ARG A 405 -12.30 -19.05 -1.86
C ARG A 405 -12.27 -20.56 -1.68
N ALA A 406 -13.18 -21.25 -2.35
CA ALA A 406 -13.23 -22.70 -2.40
C ALA A 406 -13.48 -23.16 -3.83
N LEU A 407 -12.85 -24.28 -4.21
CA LEU A 407 -13.02 -24.88 -5.54
C LEU A 407 -13.72 -26.21 -5.39
N TRP A 408 -14.76 -26.43 -6.18
CA TRP A 408 -15.52 -27.67 -6.24
C TRP A 408 -15.35 -28.28 -7.63
N TYR A 409 -15.07 -29.57 -7.69
CA TYR A 409 -14.74 -30.28 -8.92
C TYR A 409 -15.88 -31.22 -9.30
N PHE A 410 -16.18 -31.30 -10.59
CA PHE A 410 -17.19 -32.19 -11.14
C PHE A 410 -16.67 -32.87 -12.41
N ASP A 411 -17.14 -34.08 -12.70
CA ASP A 411 -16.78 -34.76 -13.95
C ASP A 411 -17.59 -34.21 -15.16
N SER A 412 -17.39 -34.82 -16.33
CA SER A 412 -18.06 -34.48 -17.59
C SER A 412 -19.58 -34.57 -17.52
N GLU A 413 -20.10 -35.40 -16.62
CA GLU A 413 -21.53 -35.66 -16.42
C GLU A 413 -22.12 -34.76 -15.31
N GLY A 414 -21.28 -33.95 -14.65
CA GLY A 414 -21.65 -33.05 -13.57
C GLY A 414 -21.75 -33.73 -12.21
N ASN A 415 -21.13 -34.90 -12.02
CA ASN A 415 -21.07 -35.56 -10.72
C ASN A 415 -20.00 -34.88 -9.85
N PHE A 416 -20.34 -34.55 -8.61
CA PHE A 416 -19.41 -33.93 -7.68
C PHE A 416 -18.28 -34.88 -7.29
N MET A 417 -17.04 -34.42 -7.47
CA MET A 417 -15.83 -35.21 -7.27
C MET A 417 -15.08 -34.86 -5.99
N GLY A 418 -15.34 -33.68 -5.42
CA GLY A 418 -14.73 -33.19 -4.18
C GLY A 418 -14.49 -31.68 -4.22
N ASN A 419 -13.87 -31.14 -3.17
CA ASN A 419 -13.50 -29.73 -3.08
C ASN A 419 -12.05 -29.52 -2.57
N SER A 420 -11.57 -28.27 -2.63
CA SER A 420 -10.22 -27.87 -2.20
C SER A 420 -9.91 -28.08 -0.71
N ALA A 421 -10.86 -28.55 0.11
CA ALA A 421 -10.60 -29.02 1.46
C ALA A 421 -10.31 -30.54 1.44
N GLU A 422 -9.03 -30.88 1.25
CA GLU A 422 -8.36 -32.18 1.48
C GLU A 422 -8.87 -33.44 0.76
N THR A 423 -10.04 -33.46 0.11
CA THR A 423 -10.74 -34.71 -0.25
C THR A 423 -10.67 -35.14 -1.72
N VAL A 424 -10.31 -34.27 -2.66
CA VAL A 424 -10.28 -34.59 -4.12
C VAL A 424 -9.12 -35.53 -4.48
N TRP A 425 -7.99 -35.37 -3.79
CA TRP A 425 -6.71 -35.91 -4.25
C TRP A 425 -6.46 -37.37 -3.89
N GLU A 426 -7.22 -37.92 -2.93
CA GLU A 426 -7.17 -39.35 -2.62
C GLU A 426 -7.91 -40.21 -3.69
N ARG A 427 -8.64 -39.58 -4.64
CA ARG A 427 -9.54 -40.31 -5.56
C ARG A 427 -9.46 -39.97 -7.06
N GLY A 428 -8.70 -38.95 -7.50
CA GLY A 428 -8.67 -38.57 -8.93
C GLY A 428 -7.29 -38.19 -9.49
N THR A 429 -6.54 -39.14 -10.04
CA THR A 429 -5.27 -38.91 -10.75
C THR A 429 -5.43 -38.01 -11.98
N TRP A 430 -6.56 -38.10 -12.67
CA TRP A 430 -6.81 -37.39 -13.92
C TRP A 430 -7.01 -35.86 -13.75
N VAL A 431 -7.58 -35.39 -12.63
CA VAL A 431 -7.74 -33.94 -12.35
C VAL A 431 -6.37 -33.26 -12.25
N ARG A 432 -5.42 -33.95 -11.60
CA ARG A 432 -4.03 -33.53 -11.50
C ARG A 432 -3.37 -33.50 -12.88
N GLU A 433 -3.51 -34.57 -13.66
CA GLU A 433 -2.96 -34.68 -15.02
C GLU A 433 -3.48 -33.57 -15.94
N SER A 434 -4.78 -33.29 -15.91
CA SER A 434 -5.40 -32.20 -16.70
C SER A 434 -4.90 -30.82 -16.29
N PHE A 435 -4.65 -30.59 -15.00
CA PHE A 435 -4.07 -29.33 -14.52
C PHE A 435 -2.59 -29.20 -14.89
N GLU A 436 -1.80 -30.26 -14.72
CA GLU A 436 -0.39 -30.31 -15.10
C GLU A 436 -0.22 -30.02 -16.61
N GLU A 437 -1.07 -30.61 -17.46
CA GLU A 437 -1.09 -30.36 -18.90
C GLU A 437 -1.48 -28.91 -19.25
N LEU A 438 -2.45 -28.33 -18.55
CA LEU A 438 -2.85 -26.93 -18.73
C LEU A 438 -1.72 -25.97 -18.35
N LEU A 439 -1.08 -26.20 -17.20
CA LEU A 439 0.06 -25.42 -16.72
C LEU A 439 1.24 -25.53 -17.71
N LYS A 440 1.50 -26.73 -18.20
CA LYS A 440 2.54 -27.00 -19.20
C LYS A 440 2.28 -26.19 -20.48
N ARG A 441 1.06 -26.22 -21.01
CA ARG A 441 0.67 -25.45 -22.19
C ARG A 441 0.82 -23.95 -21.99
N LEU A 442 0.43 -23.44 -20.82
CA LEU A 442 0.60 -22.02 -20.50
C LEU A 442 2.06 -21.59 -20.55
N VAL A 443 2.95 -22.37 -19.92
CA VAL A 443 4.39 -22.09 -19.95
C VAL A 443 4.94 -22.17 -21.37
N LEU A 444 4.57 -23.21 -22.13
CA LEU A 444 5.01 -23.38 -23.52
C LEU A 444 4.55 -22.23 -24.42
N GLU A 445 3.28 -21.81 -24.37
CA GLU A 445 2.76 -20.72 -25.20
C GLU A 445 3.45 -19.36 -24.92
N CYS A 446 3.84 -19.11 -23.67
CA CYS A 446 4.48 -17.85 -23.29
C CYS A 446 5.98 -17.82 -23.60
N VAL A 447 6.64 -18.98 -23.58
CA VAL A 447 8.11 -19.07 -23.49
C VAL A 447 8.75 -19.88 -24.62
N ASP A 448 8.05 -20.86 -25.19
CA ASP A 448 8.56 -21.70 -26.29
C ASP A 448 8.18 -21.07 -27.65
N PRO A 449 9.15 -20.58 -28.44
CA PRO A 449 8.87 -19.95 -29.73
C PRO A 449 8.32 -20.92 -30.79
N THR A 450 8.39 -22.24 -30.55
CA THR A 450 7.83 -23.26 -31.44
C THR A 450 6.38 -23.59 -31.13
N HIS A 451 5.84 -23.10 -30.00
CA HIS A 451 4.50 -23.37 -29.51
C HIS A 451 3.68 -22.07 -29.51
N HIS A 452 2.86 -21.88 -30.55
CA HIS A 452 2.12 -20.64 -30.77
C HIS A 452 0.71 -20.93 -31.30
N GLU A 453 -0.25 -21.20 -30.40
CA GLU A 453 -1.66 -21.21 -30.73
C GLU A 453 -2.31 -19.83 -30.47
N PRO A 454 -2.75 -19.09 -31.51
CA PRO A 454 -3.19 -17.70 -31.39
C PRO A 454 -4.46 -17.45 -30.56
N HIS A 455 -5.12 -18.47 -29.99
CA HIS A 455 -6.44 -18.36 -29.36
C HIS A 455 -6.50 -18.79 -27.89
N LEU A 456 -5.46 -19.42 -27.34
CA LEU A 456 -5.55 -20.08 -26.02
C LEU A 456 -5.52 -19.08 -24.84
N ILE A 457 -4.66 -18.04 -24.92
CA ILE A 457 -4.41 -17.15 -23.77
C ILE A 457 -5.50 -16.08 -23.59
N SER A 458 -6.02 -15.49 -24.69
CA SER A 458 -6.86 -14.29 -24.62
C SER A 458 -8.34 -14.51 -24.30
N GLU A 459 -8.89 -15.71 -24.50
CA GLU A 459 -10.32 -15.98 -24.27
C GLU A 459 -10.59 -17.00 -23.15
N THR A 460 -9.60 -17.80 -22.75
CA THR A 460 -9.81 -18.95 -21.84
C THR A 460 -8.96 -18.91 -20.57
N ILE A 461 -7.71 -18.42 -20.64
CA ILE A 461 -6.72 -18.58 -19.57
C ILE A 461 -6.60 -17.34 -18.68
N GLU A 462 -6.76 -16.12 -19.21
CA GLU A 462 -6.63 -14.87 -18.44
C GLU A 462 -7.52 -14.83 -17.17
N PRO A 463 -8.80 -15.29 -17.22
CA PRO A 463 -9.63 -15.43 -16.03
C PRO A 463 -9.19 -16.58 -15.11
N LEU A 464 -8.61 -17.63 -15.68
CA LEU A 464 -8.20 -18.85 -15.00
C LEU A 464 -6.94 -18.63 -14.15
N ILE A 465 -5.98 -17.81 -14.57
CA ILE A 465 -4.72 -17.60 -13.84
C ILE A 465 -4.95 -17.05 -12.43
N GLY A 466 -5.98 -16.21 -12.24
CA GLY A 466 -6.38 -15.73 -10.91
C GLY A 466 -6.97 -16.81 -9.99
N GLU A 467 -7.46 -17.91 -10.54
CA GLU A 467 -7.98 -19.07 -9.80
C GLU A 467 -6.93 -20.21 -9.71
N MET A 468 -6.01 -20.28 -10.68
CA MET A 468 -4.86 -21.20 -10.69
C MET A 468 -3.93 -20.94 -9.51
N SER A 469 -3.94 -19.76 -8.89
CA SER A 469 -3.16 -19.47 -7.68
C SER A 469 -3.61 -20.30 -6.47
N VAL A 470 -4.91 -20.54 -6.35
CA VAL A 470 -5.50 -21.37 -5.29
C VAL A 470 -5.16 -22.83 -5.56
N LEU A 471 -5.35 -23.28 -6.81
CA LEU A 471 -4.93 -24.61 -7.28
C LEU A 471 -3.44 -24.89 -7.12
N ALA A 472 -2.57 -23.93 -7.45
CA ALA A 472 -1.12 -24.07 -7.34
C ALA A 472 -0.69 -24.25 -5.88
N SER A 473 -1.35 -23.57 -4.94
CA SER A 473 -1.11 -23.77 -3.50
C SER A 473 -1.43 -25.21 -3.06
N ASP A 474 -2.54 -25.77 -3.55
CA ASP A 474 -3.02 -27.11 -3.19
C ASP A 474 -2.25 -28.24 -3.91
N LEU A 475 -1.95 -28.08 -5.21
CA LEU A 475 -1.17 -29.05 -5.99
C LEU A 475 0.26 -29.20 -5.47
N LEU A 476 0.88 -28.08 -5.06
CA LEU A 476 2.25 -28.08 -4.57
C LEU A 476 2.39 -28.69 -3.17
N GLY A 477 1.28 -28.87 -2.43
CA GLY A 477 1.24 -29.72 -1.24
C GLY A 477 1.52 -31.20 -1.53
N THR A 478 1.34 -31.64 -2.79
CA THR A 478 1.65 -33.00 -3.26
C THR A 478 2.90 -33.11 -4.13
N ALA A 479 3.66 -32.01 -4.30
CA ALA A 479 4.99 -32.08 -4.87
C ALA A 479 5.80 -33.04 -3.99
N ARG A 480 6.11 -34.23 -4.52
CA ARG A 480 6.98 -35.18 -3.83
C ARG A 480 8.32 -34.47 -3.64
N ASP A 481 8.56 -33.96 -2.44
CA ASP A 481 9.84 -33.46 -1.95
C ASP A 481 10.87 -34.56 -2.22
N MET A 482 11.55 -34.49 -3.37
CA MET A 482 12.80 -35.20 -3.55
C MET A 482 13.87 -34.31 -2.93
N THR A 483 13.93 -34.30 -1.61
CA THR A 483 15.15 -33.98 -0.86
C THR A 483 16.12 -35.18 -0.85
N GLY A 484 15.90 -36.17 -1.72
CA GLY A 484 16.66 -37.42 -1.81
C GLY A 484 18.07 -37.24 -2.37
N ASP A 485 18.96 -38.17 -2.00
CA ASP A 485 20.43 -38.07 -1.95
C ASP A 485 21.08 -36.95 -2.76
N ILE A 486 21.65 -36.03 -1.98
CA ILE A 486 22.44 -34.84 -2.32
C ILE A 486 23.66 -35.18 -3.22
N GLU A 487 23.94 -36.45 -3.46
CA GLU A 487 25.05 -36.92 -4.29
C GLU A 487 24.76 -36.91 -5.80
N SER A 488 23.50 -36.71 -6.23
CA SER A 488 23.17 -36.49 -7.65
C SER A 488 23.60 -35.11 -8.13
N LEU A 489 23.88 -34.98 -9.43
CA LEU A 489 24.27 -33.69 -10.03
C LEU A 489 23.16 -32.63 -9.91
N GLU A 490 21.90 -33.03 -10.00
CA GLU A 490 20.74 -32.18 -9.75
C GLU A 490 20.73 -31.69 -8.29
N GLY A 491 21.08 -32.57 -7.36
CA GLY A 491 21.29 -32.23 -5.96
C GLY A 491 22.41 -31.19 -5.77
N GLN A 492 23.50 -31.27 -6.53
CA GLN A 492 24.58 -30.28 -6.49
C GLN A 492 24.10 -28.91 -6.97
N ILE A 493 23.40 -28.84 -8.11
CA ILE A 493 22.85 -27.59 -8.67
C ILE A 493 21.84 -26.95 -7.71
N LEU A 494 20.94 -27.75 -7.12
CA LEU A 494 19.93 -27.24 -6.18
C LEU A 494 20.52 -26.82 -4.82
N ASN A 495 21.70 -27.34 -4.47
CA ASN A 495 22.42 -26.96 -3.25
C ASN A 495 23.46 -25.85 -3.47
N ALA A 496 23.83 -25.58 -4.72
CA ALA A 496 24.72 -24.49 -5.07
C ALA A 496 24.12 -23.16 -4.58
N PRO A 497 24.90 -22.29 -3.95
CA PRO A 497 24.46 -20.95 -3.67
C PRO A 497 24.15 -20.23 -5.00
N PRO A 498 23.16 -19.31 -5.03
CA PRO A 498 22.82 -18.54 -6.22
C PRO A 498 24.04 -17.85 -6.85
N SER A 499 25.03 -17.50 -6.04
CA SER A 499 26.31 -16.93 -6.45
C SER A 499 27.10 -17.84 -7.40
N GLU A 500 27.23 -19.12 -7.07
CA GLU A 500 27.93 -20.10 -7.92
C GLU A 500 27.21 -20.30 -9.24
N VAL A 501 25.87 -20.39 -9.21
CA VAL A 501 25.05 -20.51 -10.42
C VAL A 501 25.22 -19.27 -11.31
N GLN A 502 25.23 -18.07 -10.72
CA GLN A 502 25.49 -16.82 -11.45
C GLN A 502 26.90 -16.81 -12.07
N ASP A 503 27.91 -17.20 -11.29
CA ASP A 503 29.31 -17.17 -11.70
C ASP A 503 29.57 -18.20 -12.83
N GLU A 504 28.90 -19.36 -12.82
CA GLU A 504 28.93 -20.33 -13.92
C GLU A 504 28.37 -19.74 -15.23
N VAL A 505 27.25 -18.99 -15.17
CA VAL A 505 26.75 -18.26 -16.34
C VAL A 505 27.77 -17.24 -16.84
N LEU A 506 28.37 -16.49 -15.91
CA LEU A 506 29.28 -15.40 -16.24
C LEU A 506 30.68 -15.87 -16.69
N ALA A 507 31.11 -17.07 -16.30
CA ALA A 507 32.40 -17.64 -16.72
C ALA A 507 32.40 -18.09 -18.19
N GLY A 508 31.22 -18.31 -18.79
CA GLY A 508 31.08 -18.84 -20.15
C GLY A 508 30.89 -17.81 -21.28
N ILE A 509 30.38 -16.60 -20.98
CA ILE A 509 29.99 -15.49 -21.91
C ILE A 509 29.79 -15.91 -23.39
N SER A 510 29.01 -16.96 -23.61
CA SER A 510 28.54 -17.36 -24.94
C SER A 510 27.15 -16.80 -25.22
N GLY A 511 26.67 -15.83 -24.43
CA GLY A 511 25.29 -15.35 -24.47
C GLY A 511 24.27 -16.39 -23.98
N ALA A 512 24.72 -17.42 -23.27
CA ALA A 512 23.88 -18.53 -22.84
C ALA A 512 24.33 -19.14 -21.49
N MET A 513 23.38 -19.60 -20.71
CA MET A 513 23.56 -20.40 -19.50
C MET A 513 23.38 -21.87 -19.86
N ASN A 514 24.39 -22.69 -19.56
CA ASN A 514 24.33 -24.14 -19.77
C ASN A 514 24.15 -24.84 -18.43
N VAL A 515 23.19 -25.76 -18.35
CA VAL A 515 22.87 -26.52 -17.13
C VAL A 515 22.74 -27.99 -17.49
N LEU A 516 23.43 -28.86 -16.77
CA LEU A 516 23.24 -30.31 -16.91
C LEU A 516 22.10 -30.75 -15.98
N TRP A 517 20.94 -31.08 -16.54
CA TRP A 517 19.72 -31.45 -15.80
C TRP A 517 19.16 -32.77 -16.34
N ARG A 518 18.94 -33.75 -15.45
CA ARG A 518 18.49 -35.11 -15.81
C ARG A 518 19.36 -35.77 -16.88
N GLY A 519 20.67 -35.59 -16.77
CA GLY A 519 21.65 -36.11 -17.74
C GLY A 519 21.61 -35.45 -19.12
N LYS A 520 20.84 -34.37 -19.30
CA LYS A 520 20.79 -33.58 -20.54
C LYS A 520 21.44 -32.22 -20.34
N GLN A 521 22.23 -31.79 -21.31
CA GLN A 521 22.74 -30.43 -21.34
C GLN A 521 21.65 -29.52 -21.91
N LEU A 522 21.08 -28.68 -21.05
CA LEU A 522 20.06 -27.70 -21.40
C LEU A 522 20.66 -26.30 -21.45
N THR A 523 20.07 -25.42 -22.25
CA THR A 523 20.57 -24.07 -22.46
C THR A 523 19.48 -23.02 -22.25
N ALA A 524 19.78 -21.95 -21.52
CA ALA A 524 18.97 -20.73 -21.47
C ALA A 524 19.73 -19.57 -22.14
N THR A 525 19.08 -18.85 -23.04
CA THR A 525 19.65 -17.65 -23.70
C THR A 525 18.95 -16.37 -23.28
N ARG A 526 17.94 -16.48 -22.41
CA ARG A 526 17.02 -15.43 -21.99
C ARG A 526 16.58 -15.68 -20.55
N GLY A 527 16.10 -14.62 -19.91
CA GLY A 527 15.62 -14.67 -18.52
C GLY A 527 14.28 -13.94 -18.35
N ILE A 528 13.53 -14.37 -17.37
CA ILE A 528 12.22 -13.83 -16.98
C ILE A 528 12.37 -13.22 -15.59
N VAL A 529 11.96 -11.96 -15.44
CA VAL A 529 12.03 -11.23 -14.17
C VAL A 529 10.76 -11.51 -13.39
N VAL A 530 10.77 -12.50 -12.49
CA VAL A 530 9.56 -12.93 -11.75
C VAL A 530 9.19 -11.94 -10.66
N ASN A 531 10.17 -11.49 -9.87
CA ASN A 531 10.03 -10.41 -8.90
C ASN A 531 11.40 -9.77 -8.60
N ASN A 532 11.45 -8.85 -7.64
CA ASN A 532 12.69 -8.12 -7.26
C ASN A 532 13.87 -8.97 -6.81
N PHE A 533 13.59 -10.17 -6.35
CA PHE A 533 14.56 -11.06 -5.73
C PHE A 533 14.72 -12.37 -6.49
N MET A 534 14.04 -12.54 -7.63
CA MET A 534 13.89 -13.86 -8.24
C MET A 534 13.67 -13.79 -9.74
N PHE A 535 14.58 -14.42 -10.48
CA PHE A 535 14.50 -14.56 -11.94
C PHE A 535 14.31 -16.04 -12.31
N ALA A 536 13.67 -16.28 -13.45
CA ALA A 536 13.48 -17.60 -14.03
C ALA A 536 14.22 -17.71 -15.37
N TYR A 537 14.82 -18.86 -15.62
CA TYR A 537 15.64 -19.15 -16.78
C TYR A 537 15.06 -20.37 -17.50
N PRO A 538 14.37 -20.17 -18.63
CA PRO A 538 13.84 -21.26 -19.43
C PRO A 538 14.97 -22.06 -20.09
N LEU A 539 15.04 -23.36 -19.78
CA LEU A 539 16.08 -24.30 -20.18
C LEU A 539 15.61 -25.16 -21.37
N PHE A 540 16.26 -25.01 -22.52
CA PHE A 540 15.91 -25.66 -23.77
C PHE A 540 16.84 -26.84 -24.10
N ASP A 541 16.27 -27.91 -24.66
CA ASP A 541 16.96 -29.00 -25.36
C ASP A 541 16.81 -28.74 -26.87
N GLY A 542 17.82 -28.11 -27.47
CA GLY A 542 17.69 -27.56 -28.82
C GLY A 542 16.66 -26.43 -28.88
N ARG A 543 15.51 -26.66 -29.53
CA ARG A 543 14.40 -25.68 -29.62
C ARG A 543 13.24 -25.95 -28.66
N SER A 544 13.26 -27.08 -27.97
CA SER A 544 12.13 -27.49 -27.13
C SER A 544 12.38 -27.13 -25.67
N LEU A 545 11.45 -26.39 -25.07
CA LEU A 545 11.54 -26.06 -23.66
C LEU A 545 11.39 -27.33 -22.80
N SER A 546 12.40 -27.60 -21.96
CA SER A 546 12.44 -28.82 -21.14
C SER A 546 12.24 -28.54 -19.66
N ALA A 547 12.75 -27.42 -19.16
CA ALA A 547 12.60 -27.03 -17.76
C ALA A 547 12.64 -25.51 -17.58
N VAL A 548 12.24 -25.03 -16.41
CA VAL A 548 12.39 -23.61 -16.02
C VAL A 548 13.12 -23.57 -14.67
N MET A 549 14.29 -22.96 -14.65
CA MET A 549 15.09 -22.85 -13.44
C MET A 549 14.95 -21.46 -12.81
N PHE A 550 14.64 -21.43 -11.52
CA PHE A 550 14.48 -20.22 -10.73
C PHE A 550 15.71 -19.99 -9.88
N VAL A 551 16.22 -18.76 -9.87
CA VAL A 551 17.35 -18.35 -9.06
C VAL A 551 16.98 -17.09 -8.31
N GLY A 552 16.99 -17.15 -6.98
CA GLY A 552 16.63 -16.04 -6.10
C GLY A 552 17.70 -15.64 -5.08
N SER A 553 17.65 -14.39 -4.62
CA SER A 553 18.66 -13.78 -3.74
C SER A 553 18.18 -13.48 -2.30
N HIS A 554 16.96 -13.87 -1.90
CA HIS A 554 16.38 -13.56 -0.58
C HIS A 554 15.84 -14.80 0.17
N ALA A 555 16.03 -14.85 1.50
CA ALA A 555 15.54 -15.86 2.44
C ALA A 555 15.72 -17.32 1.98
N GLY A 556 16.98 -17.76 1.98
CA GLY A 556 17.35 -19.15 1.77
C GLY A 556 17.50 -19.52 0.30
N ALA A 557 18.40 -18.84 -0.42
CA ALA A 557 19.12 -19.35 -1.60
C ALA A 557 18.33 -20.41 -2.40
N ARG A 558 17.27 -19.97 -3.09
CA ARG A 558 16.38 -20.88 -3.82
C ARG A 558 16.88 -21.01 -5.24
N VAL A 559 17.67 -22.04 -5.48
CA VAL A 559 17.68 -22.67 -6.79
C VAL A 559 16.53 -23.66 -6.80
N ALA A 560 15.60 -23.48 -7.72
CA ALA A 560 14.50 -24.40 -7.95
C ALA A 560 14.37 -24.67 -9.44
N CYS A 561 13.85 -25.83 -9.81
CA CYS A 561 13.68 -26.21 -11.21
C CYS A 561 12.30 -26.81 -11.42
N LEU A 562 11.47 -26.21 -12.27
CA LEU A 562 10.23 -26.79 -12.76
C LEU A 562 10.54 -27.66 -13.98
N ASP A 563 10.43 -28.97 -13.84
CA ASP A 563 10.63 -29.92 -14.93
C ASP A 563 9.32 -30.11 -15.71
N LEU A 564 9.32 -29.86 -17.02
CA LEU A 564 8.11 -29.93 -17.84
C LEU A 564 7.79 -31.34 -18.34
N ALA A 565 8.70 -32.31 -18.17
CA ALA A 565 8.43 -33.70 -18.53
C ALA A 565 7.42 -34.34 -17.58
N ASP A 566 7.55 -34.06 -16.28
CA ASP A 566 6.68 -34.58 -15.22
C ASP A 566 5.98 -33.50 -14.39
N MET A 567 6.06 -32.22 -14.80
CA MET A 567 5.45 -31.06 -14.14
C MET A 567 5.75 -30.97 -12.64
N LYS A 568 6.97 -31.36 -12.24
CA LYS A 568 7.44 -31.31 -10.85
C LYS A 568 8.34 -30.12 -10.60
N LEU A 569 8.09 -29.43 -9.48
CA LEU A 569 8.97 -28.39 -8.95
C LEU A 569 9.99 -29.03 -7.98
N TRP A 570 11.26 -28.96 -8.35
CA TRP A 570 12.40 -29.41 -7.57
C TRP A 570 13.01 -28.22 -6.86
N TYR A 571 13.22 -28.31 -5.55
CA TYR A 571 13.77 -27.20 -4.77
C TYR A 571 14.41 -27.71 -3.47
N ARG A 572 15.33 -26.92 -2.92
CA ARG A 572 15.87 -27.17 -1.58
C ARG A 572 14.88 -26.69 -0.52
N LYS A 573 14.46 -27.58 0.37
CA LYS A 573 13.61 -27.22 1.52
C LYS A 573 14.44 -26.42 2.54
N VAL A 574 14.03 -25.17 2.79
CA VAL A 574 14.64 -24.29 3.81
C VAL A 574 13.64 -24.06 4.94
N PRO A 575 14.05 -24.10 6.22
CA PRO A 575 13.15 -23.81 7.34
C PRO A 575 12.44 -22.46 7.16
N GLY A 576 11.10 -22.46 7.22
CA GLY A 576 10.28 -21.24 7.13
C GLY A 576 9.97 -20.74 5.71
N GLY A 577 10.36 -21.45 4.65
CA GLY A 577 10.09 -21.05 3.26
C GLY A 577 9.19 -22.03 2.51
N GLY A 578 7.93 -21.65 2.24
CA GLY A 578 7.05 -22.43 1.35
C GLY A 578 7.44 -22.27 -0.13
N SER A 579 7.54 -23.39 -0.85
CA SER A 579 7.66 -23.51 -2.30
C SER A 579 6.44 -23.04 -3.12
N PRO A 580 5.19 -22.99 -2.60
CA PRO A 580 4.04 -22.61 -3.43
C PRO A 580 4.05 -21.17 -3.94
N LYS A 581 4.62 -20.25 -3.16
CA LYS A 581 4.69 -18.84 -3.53
C LYS A 581 5.55 -18.59 -4.78
N LEU A 582 6.59 -19.41 -5.01
CA LEU A 582 7.49 -19.29 -6.16
C LEU A 582 6.72 -19.45 -7.48
N LEU A 583 6.02 -20.58 -7.61
CA LEU A 583 5.28 -20.89 -8.83
C LEU A 583 4.13 -19.91 -9.03
N LEU A 584 3.51 -19.47 -7.93
CA LEU A 584 2.47 -18.45 -7.96
C LEU A 584 2.99 -17.12 -8.51
N ASP A 585 4.11 -16.62 -7.98
CA ASP A 585 4.73 -15.38 -8.48
C ASP A 585 5.07 -15.51 -9.97
N PHE A 586 5.57 -16.67 -10.40
CA PHE A 586 5.85 -16.95 -11.81
C PHE A 586 4.59 -16.96 -12.68
N LEU A 587 3.51 -17.61 -12.26
CA LEU A 587 2.27 -17.66 -13.03
C LEU A 587 1.60 -16.29 -13.13
N ASN A 588 1.64 -15.51 -12.06
CA ASN A 588 1.18 -14.12 -12.08
C ASN A 588 2.03 -13.30 -13.06
N HIS A 589 3.34 -13.51 -13.09
CA HIS A 589 4.21 -12.85 -14.06
C HIS A 589 3.84 -13.20 -15.51
N LEU A 590 3.64 -14.49 -15.80
CA LEU A 590 3.21 -14.93 -17.13
C LEU A 590 1.87 -14.29 -17.51
N LYS A 591 0.90 -14.21 -16.59
CA LYS A 591 -0.38 -13.53 -16.81
C LYS A 591 -0.20 -12.08 -17.26
N CYS A 592 0.62 -11.33 -16.53
CA CYS A 592 0.77 -9.89 -16.75
C CYS A 592 1.59 -9.57 -17.99
N HIS A 593 2.51 -10.46 -18.41
CA HIS A 593 3.51 -10.16 -19.44
C HIS A 593 3.54 -11.14 -20.61
N TRP A 594 2.52 -11.98 -20.82
CA TRP A 594 2.57 -13.04 -21.84
C TRP A 594 2.80 -12.51 -23.26
N ARG A 595 2.31 -11.30 -23.60
CA ARG A 595 2.46 -10.71 -24.93
C ARG A 595 3.91 -10.31 -25.18
N GLU A 596 4.49 -9.60 -24.22
CA GLU A 596 5.86 -9.15 -24.20
C GLU A 596 6.82 -10.34 -24.18
N LEU A 597 6.53 -11.36 -23.38
CA LEU A 597 7.29 -12.61 -23.33
C LEU A 597 7.28 -13.33 -24.67
N ARG A 598 6.11 -13.44 -25.32
CA ARG A 598 6.00 -14.08 -26.63
C ARG A 598 6.83 -13.37 -27.70
N GLU A 599 6.87 -12.03 -27.67
CA GLU A 599 7.73 -11.27 -28.59
C GLU A 599 9.20 -11.38 -28.20
N TYR A 600 9.51 -11.35 -26.91
CA TYR A 600 10.86 -11.50 -26.38
C TYR A 600 11.43 -12.86 -26.79
N PHE A 601 10.74 -13.98 -26.58
CA PHE A 601 11.26 -15.31 -26.94
C PHE A 601 11.21 -15.66 -28.44
N ARG A 602 10.57 -14.83 -29.29
CA ARG A 602 10.43 -15.10 -30.74
C ARG A 602 11.78 -15.12 -31.49
N ASP A 603 12.72 -14.28 -31.08
CA ASP A 603 14.02 -14.20 -31.76
C ASP A 603 14.98 -15.29 -31.24
N ALA A 604 15.48 -16.13 -32.14
CA ALA A 604 16.35 -17.26 -31.82
C ALA A 604 17.82 -16.88 -31.55
N GLU A 605 18.19 -15.61 -31.76
CA GLU A 605 19.56 -15.15 -31.56
C GLU A 605 19.86 -14.91 -30.08
N PRO A 606 21.05 -15.33 -29.58
CA PRO A 606 21.49 -15.01 -28.23
C PRO A 606 21.55 -13.49 -28.00
N VAL A 607 21.10 -13.05 -26.83
CA VAL A 607 21.07 -11.64 -26.46
C VAL A 607 22.18 -11.31 -25.46
N ALA A 608 22.51 -10.02 -25.33
CA ALA A 608 23.54 -9.58 -24.39
C ALA A 608 23.14 -9.89 -22.94
N VAL A 609 24.05 -10.50 -22.18
CA VAL A 609 23.88 -10.75 -20.75
C VAL A 609 24.12 -9.46 -19.98
N VAL A 610 23.16 -9.07 -19.14
CA VAL A 610 23.24 -7.87 -18.30
C VAL A 610 23.01 -8.22 -16.84
N GLY A 611 23.82 -7.67 -15.95
CA GLY A 611 23.60 -7.78 -14.53
C GLY A 611 22.49 -6.83 -14.12
N VAL A 612 21.59 -7.24 -13.23
CA VAL A 612 20.48 -6.42 -12.76
C VAL A 612 20.56 -6.31 -11.24
N THR A 613 20.48 -5.08 -10.75
CA THR A 613 20.33 -4.78 -9.32
C THR A 613 19.16 -3.83 -9.08
N ARG A 614 18.49 -4.01 -7.93
CA ARG A 614 17.41 -3.18 -7.39
C ARG A 614 17.26 -3.43 -5.88
N SER A 615 17.54 -2.44 -5.03
CA SER A 615 17.08 -2.46 -3.64
C SER A 615 17.08 -1.08 -3.00
N GLY A 616 15.91 -0.58 -2.61
CA GLY A 616 15.76 0.65 -1.80
C GLY A 616 15.75 0.40 -0.29
N HIS A 617 15.95 -0.84 0.17
CA HIS A 617 15.91 -1.19 1.59
C HIS A 617 17.32 -1.32 2.14
N ILE A 618 17.62 -0.58 3.22
CA ILE A 618 18.96 -0.51 3.85
C ILE A 618 19.57 -1.89 4.11
N GLY A 619 18.78 -2.85 4.60
CA GLY A 619 19.25 -4.20 4.84
C GLY A 619 19.53 -5.00 3.56
N HIS A 620 18.62 -4.98 2.57
CA HIS A 620 18.76 -5.79 1.36
C HIS A 620 19.80 -5.24 0.40
N ARG A 621 20.02 -3.92 0.42
CA ARG A 621 21.10 -3.28 -0.32
C ARG A 621 22.45 -3.80 0.15
N LEU A 622 22.69 -3.85 1.46
CA LEU A 622 23.94 -4.40 2.01
C LEU A 622 24.01 -5.93 1.85
N TRP A 623 23.02 -6.63 2.39
CA TRP A 623 23.05 -8.09 2.51
C TRP A 623 23.06 -8.79 1.15
N ASN A 624 22.21 -8.33 0.21
CA ASN A 624 22.03 -9.02 -1.05
C ASN A 624 22.82 -8.40 -2.19
N GLU A 625 22.72 -7.09 -2.39
CA GLU A 625 23.27 -6.47 -3.60
C GLU A 625 24.75 -6.17 -3.50
N LEU A 626 25.14 -5.41 -2.48
CA LEU A 626 26.54 -5.01 -2.29
C LEU A 626 27.42 -6.23 -2.06
N THR A 627 26.92 -7.26 -1.38
CA THR A 627 27.64 -8.53 -1.30
C THR A 627 27.89 -9.13 -2.68
N GLY A 628 26.87 -9.21 -3.53
CA GLY A 628 27.03 -9.73 -4.90
C GLY A 628 27.97 -8.87 -5.76
N LEU A 629 27.84 -7.55 -5.69
CA LEU A 629 28.71 -6.62 -6.40
C LEU A 629 30.16 -6.68 -5.89
N HIS A 630 30.35 -6.79 -4.58
CA HIS A 630 31.66 -6.94 -3.97
C HIS A 630 32.29 -8.29 -4.29
N ARG A 631 31.49 -9.37 -4.40
CA ARG A 631 31.96 -10.66 -4.92
C ARG A 631 32.48 -10.51 -6.35
N LEU A 632 31.70 -9.89 -7.25
CA LEU A 632 32.13 -9.62 -8.63
C LEU A 632 33.40 -8.77 -8.67
N TYR A 633 33.48 -7.73 -7.82
CA TYR A 633 34.67 -6.87 -7.70
C TYR A 633 35.92 -7.64 -7.29
N ARG A 634 35.80 -8.58 -6.34
CA ARG A 634 36.92 -9.39 -5.81
C ARG A 634 37.30 -10.57 -6.70
N ASN A 635 36.46 -10.95 -7.66
CA ASN A 635 36.70 -12.13 -8.48
C ASN A 635 37.71 -11.84 -9.59
N GLU A 636 39.00 -11.96 -9.28
CA GLU A 636 40.13 -11.86 -10.22
C GLU A 636 40.16 -13.02 -11.27
N GLY A 637 39.19 -13.94 -11.25
CA GLY A 637 39.19 -15.24 -11.92
C GLY A 637 38.50 -15.36 -13.29
N GLY A 638 38.19 -14.26 -13.98
CA GLY A 638 37.78 -14.31 -15.41
C GLY A 638 36.28 -14.19 -15.73
N VAL A 639 35.45 -13.81 -14.75
CA VAL A 639 34.04 -13.41 -14.93
C VAL A 639 33.99 -12.04 -15.62
N GLN A 640 33.47 -11.92 -16.86
CA GLN A 640 33.32 -10.61 -17.54
C GLN A 640 31.84 -10.21 -17.66
N LEU A 641 31.30 -9.55 -16.64
CA LEU A 641 30.07 -8.80 -16.84
C LEU A 641 30.42 -7.51 -17.61
N ARG A 642 29.75 -7.27 -18.74
CA ARG A 642 30.01 -6.07 -19.58
C ARG A 642 29.14 -4.88 -19.21
N GLU A 643 27.93 -5.14 -18.72
CA GLU A 643 26.99 -4.11 -18.34
C GLU A 643 26.18 -4.50 -17.10
N LEU A 644 26.11 -3.58 -16.14
CA LEU A 644 25.25 -3.65 -14.97
C LEU A 644 24.16 -2.60 -15.09
N ILE A 645 22.91 -3.02 -15.00
CA ILE A 645 21.75 -2.15 -14.96
C ILE A 645 21.31 -2.02 -13.50
N HIS A 646 21.46 -0.81 -12.96
CA HIS A 646 20.94 -0.48 -11.65
C HIS A 646 19.58 0.21 -11.81
N PHE A 647 18.53 -0.44 -11.31
CA PHE A 647 17.20 0.16 -11.29
C PHE A 647 17.02 0.93 -9.99
N ASP A 648 17.02 2.25 -10.11
CA ASP A 648 16.84 3.15 -8.99
C ASP A 648 15.50 3.87 -9.11
N SER A 649 14.69 3.74 -8.06
CA SER A 649 13.55 4.61 -7.88
C SER A 649 14.03 5.90 -7.20
N ASN A 650 14.54 6.82 -8.03
CA ASN A 650 14.87 8.20 -7.67
C ASN A 650 16.07 8.43 -6.72
N ASN A 651 17.20 7.74 -6.92
CA ASN A 651 18.47 7.93 -6.18
C ASN A 651 18.45 7.51 -4.70
N VAL A 652 17.44 6.75 -4.27
CA VAL A 652 17.33 6.20 -2.90
C VAL A 652 17.84 4.74 -2.84
N GLY A 653 18.04 4.08 -3.99
CA GLY A 653 18.51 2.70 -4.08
C GLY A 653 19.94 2.47 -3.58
N GLU A 654 20.79 3.50 -3.62
CA GLU A 654 22.20 3.41 -3.25
C GLU A 654 22.48 3.92 -1.84
N VAL A 655 21.80 3.32 -0.85
CA VAL A 655 21.82 3.75 0.56
C VAL A 655 23.23 3.76 1.16
N TRP A 656 24.10 2.82 0.80
CA TRP A 656 25.41 2.62 1.45
C TRP A 656 26.60 3.04 0.58
N LEU A 657 26.71 2.41 -0.59
CA LEU A 657 27.78 2.61 -1.55
C LEU A 657 27.17 2.70 -2.95
N CYS A 658 27.71 3.61 -3.76
CA CYS A 658 27.40 3.65 -5.17
C CYS A 658 28.02 2.43 -5.87
N ALA A 659 27.22 1.72 -6.66
CA ALA A 659 27.69 0.58 -7.45
C ALA A 659 28.78 1.01 -8.42
N GLN A 660 28.68 2.22 -8.99
CA GLN A 660 29.71 2.76 -9.85
C GLN A 660 31.03 2.96 -9.10
N GLU A 661 30.99 3.55 -7.90
CA GLU A 661 32.18 3.78 -7.06
C GLU A 661 32.88 2.47 -6.67
N LEU A 662 32.11 1.47 -6.24
CA LEU A 662 32.64 0.14 -5.92
C LEU A 662 33.34 -0.53 -7.12
N LEU A 663 32.83 -0.28 -8.33
CA LEU A 663 33.26 -0.96 -9.56
C LEU A 663 34.21 -0.12 -10.43
N GLN A 664 34.67 1.07 -9.97
CA GLN A 664 35.56 2.00 -10.70
C GLN A 664 36.87 1.38 -11.23
N ARG A 665 37.24 0.16 -10.79
CA ARG A 665 38.46 -0.55 -11.19
C ARG A 665 38.25 -1.58 -12.31
N HIS A 666 37.02 -1.78 -12.77
CA HIS A 666 36.66 -2.74 -13.81
C HIS A 666 36.11 -1.99 -15.03
N ASP A 667 36.42 -2.44 -16.25
CA ASP A 667 35.83 -1.95 -17.53
C ASP A 667 34.32 -2.31 -17.65
N LEU A 668 33.58 -2.29 -16.54
CA LEU A 668 32.16 -2.58 -16.43
C LEU A 668 31.36 -1.29 -16.64
N LYS A 669 30.50 -1.30 -17.65
CA LYS A 669 29.54 -0.21 -17.85
C LYS A 669 28.42 -0.31 -16.80
N VAL A 670 28.25 0.71 -15.96
CA VAL A 670 27.09 0.82 -15.07
C VAL A 670 26.08 1.78 -15.69
N THR A 671 24.89 1.28 -15.98
CA THR A 671 23.77 2.07 -16.52
C THR A 671 22.69 2.19 -15.46
N PHE A 672 22.31 3.43 -15.13
CA PHE A 672 21.20 3.71 -14.23
C PHE A 672 19.90 3.80 -15.04
N ALA A 673 18.96 2.90 -14.75
CA ALA A 673 17.63 2.90 -15.34
C ALA A 673 16.63 3.51 -14.33
N GLY A 674 15.92 4.57 -14.73
CA GLY A 674 14.87 5.15 -13.89
C GLY A 674 13.63 4.26 -13.86
N ALA A 675 13.08 3.99 -12.67
CA ALA A 675 11.83 3.26 -12.51
C ALA A 675 10.88 3.98 -11.52
N PRO A 676 9.56 4.05 -11.78
CA PRO A 676 8.58 4.53 -10.81
C PRO A 676 8.61 3.71 -9.51
N VAL A 677 8.52 4.39 -8.36
CA VAL A 677 8.68 3.83 -7.00
C VAL A 677 7.72 2.67 -6.70
N GLU A 678 6.49 2.76 -7.20
CA GLU A 678 5.39 1.87 -6.79
C GLU A 678 5.28 0.57 -7.61
N TRP A 679 5.99 0.43 -8.75
CA TRP A 679 5.74 -0.64 -9.75
C TRP A 679 7.01 -1.39 -10.20
N ALA A 680 8.13 -1.23 -9.49
CA ALA A 680 9.43 -1.41 -10.15
C ALA A 680 9.87 -2.86 -10.51
N HIS A 681 9.09 -3.92 -10.26
CA HIS A 681 9.44 -5.25 -10.82
C HIS A 681 8.87 -5.40 -12.23
N GLU A 682 7.65 -4.92 -12.45
CA GLU A 682 7.04 -4.77 -13.77
C GLU A 682 7.88 -3.83 -14.64
N SER A 683 8.40 -2.74 -14.07
CA SER A 683 9.31 -1.83 -14.80
C SER A 683 10.64 -2.50 -15.20
N ILE A 684 11.22 -3.36 -14.35
CA ILE A 684 12.42 -4.14 -14.73
C ILE A 684 12.06 -5.12 -15.84
N ALA A 685 10.97 -5.87 -15.68
CA ALA A 685 10.52 -6.86 -16.64
C ALA A 685 10.26 -6.23 -18.01
N GLN A 686 9.51 -5.13 -18.05
CA GLN A 686 9.24 -4.36 -19.26
C GLN A 686 10.53 -3.90 -19.92
N TRP A 687 11.45 -3.28 -19.15
CA TRP A 687 12.74 -2.83 -19.70
C TRP A 687 13.55 -4.00 -20.28
N VAL A 688 13.61 -5.14 -19.59
CA VAL A 688 14.31 -6.34 -20.06
C VAL A 688 13.73 -6.85 -21.37
N TYR A 689 12.39 -6.94 -21.46
CA TYR A 689 11.71 -7.48 -22.64
C TYR A 689 11.80 -6.53 -23.83
N GLU A 690 11.66 -5.21 -23.60
CA GLU A 690 11.83 -4.17 -24.61
C GLU A 690 13.26 -4.09 -25.15
N LYS A 691 14.26 -4.13 -24.26
CA LYS A 691 15.68 -4.08 -24.65
C LYS A 691 16.20 -5.42 -25.16
N ARG A 692 15.42 -6.49 -25.01
CA ARG A 692 15.75 -7.84 -25.45
C ARG A 692 17.14 -8.26 -24.96
N VAL A 693 17.34 -8.21 -23.64
CA VAL A 693 18.59 -8.60 -22.97
C VAL A 693 18.39 -9.86 -22.14
N PHE A 694 19.46 -10.58 -21.78
CA PHE A 694 19.41 -11.71 -20.86
C PHE A 694 19.75 -11.20 -19.44
N PRO A 695 18.77 -11.02 -18.55
CA PRO A 695 19.01 -10.45 -17.23
C PRO A 695 19.57 -11.50 -16.27
N LEU A 696 20.60 -11.15 -15.51
CA LEU A 696 21.09 -11.91 -14.37
C LEU A 696 20.94 -11.08 -13.10
N ARG A 697 20.20 -11.59 -12.12
CA ARG A 697 20.09 -10.92 -10.83
C ARG A 697 21.42 -11.04 -10.09
N ILE A 698 22.12 -9.93 -9.94
CA ILE A 698 23.37 -9.92 -9.17
C ILE A 698 23.03 -9.84 -7.69
N GLY A 699 23.50 -10.82 -6.92
CA GLY A 699 23.34 -10.81 -5.48
C GLY A 699 24.01 -11.99 -4.79
N ASP A 700 24.05 -11.92 -3.46
CA ASP A 700 24.61 -12.94 -2.58
C ASP A 700 23.91 -12.88 -1.19
N SER A 701 24.41 -13.60 -0.20
CA SER A 701 23.82 -13.67 1.14
C SER A 701 24.83 -13.67 2.29
N TYR A 702 26.11 -13.41 2.03
CA TYR A 702 27.16 -13.42 3.06
C TYR A 702 27.99 -12.13 3.06
N ILE A 703 27.79 -11.27 4.05
CA ILE A 703 28.47 -9.98 4.20
C ILE A 703 29.90 -10.21 4.74
N PRO A 704 30.96 -10.08 3.91
CA PRO A 704 32.33 -10.26 4.38
C PRO A 704 32.76 -9.03 5.18
N LYS A 705 33.70 -9.21 6.12
CA LYS A 705 34.22 -8.12 6.95
C LYS A 705 34.81 -7.00 6.09
N SER A 706 35.55 -7.37 5.04
CA SER A 706 36.07 -6.43 4.05
C SER A 706 35.01 -5.52 3.40
N LEU A 707 33.78 -6.01 3.16
CA LEU A 707 32.69 -5.18 2.64
C LEU A 707 32.13 -4.27 3.73
N ALA A 708 31.89 -4.81 4.93
CA ALA A 708 31.40 -4.02 6.06
C ALA A 708 32.38 -2.88 6.41
N ASP A 709 33.68 -3.16 6.43
CA ASP A 709 34.75 -2.18 6.64
C ASP A 709 34.77 -1.11 5.53
N LEU A 710 34.57 -1.51 4.27
CA LEU A 710 34.50 -0.59 3.13
C LEU A 710 33.30 0.36 3.24
N VAL A 711 32.12 -0.18 3.57
CA VAL A 711 30.90 0.62 3.80
C VAL A 711 31.11 1.57 4.97
N ALA A 712 31.63 1.07 6.10
CA ALA A 712 31.91 1.89 7.28
C ALA A 712 32.88 3.03 6.97
N GLY A 713 33.98 2.73 6.26
CA GLY A 713 34.97 3.73 5.84
C GLY A 713 34.36 4.80 4.94
N SER A 714 33.59 4.40 3.93
CA SER A 714 32.92 5.34 3.04
C SER A 714 31.90 6.23 3.75
N CYS A 715 31.15 5.69 4.73
CA CYS A 715 30.22 6.50 5.52
C CYS A 715 30.97 7.55 6.35
N VAL A 716 32.13 7.19 6.94
CA VAL A 716 32.95 8.13 7.71
C VAL A 716 33.59 9.19 6.82
N GLU A 717 34.09 8.81 5.64
CA GLU A 717 34.66 9.75 4.66
C GLU A 717 33.62 10.73 4.11
N GLY A 718 32.38 10.26 3.92
CA GLY A 718 31.26 11.05 3.44
C GLY A 718 30.46 11.77 4.53
N ALA A 719 30.87 11.70 5.80
CA ALA A 719 30.21 12.38 6.90
C ALA A 719 30.66 13.85 6.99
N GLU A 720 29.72 14.76 7.17
CA GLU A 720 30.00 16.18 7.42
C GLU A 720 30.19 16.46 8.92
N VAL A 721 29.61 15.62 9.77
CA VAL A 721 29.72 15.77 11.22
C VAL A 721 31.11 15.35 11.73
N GLN A 722 31.71 16.21 12.56
CA GLN A 722 32.93 15.86 13.27
C GLN A 722 32.60 15.21 14.62
N VAL A 723 32.69 13.89 14.67
CA VAL A 723 32.52 13.12 15.91
C VAL A 723 33.72 13.35 16.82
N PRO A 724 33.55 13.90 18.04
CA PRO A 724 34.67 14.14 18.95
C PRO A 724 35.38 12.84 19.34
N ALA A 725 36.69 12.91 19.56
CA ALA A 725 37.44 11.79 20.11
C ALA A 725 36.85 11.36 21.47
N LYS A 726 36.75 10.05 21.68
CA LYS A 726 36.21 9.49 22.91
C LYS A 726 37.14 9.79 24.09
N SER A 727 36.58 10.37 25.15
CA SER A 727 37.35 10.68 26.36
C SER A 727 37.49 9.47 27.28
N SER A 728 38.52 9.47 28.12
CA SER A 728 38.79 8.37 29.05
C SER A 728 37.59 8.11 29.98
N GLY A 729 37.12 6.86 30.02
CA GLY A 729 35.99 6.43 30.84
C GLY A 729 34.59 6.82 30.34
N GLU A 730 34.50 7.48 29.17
CA GLU A 730 33.23 7.76 28.50
C GLU A 730 32.56 6.47 28.04
N LEU A 731 31.23 6.37 28.24
CA LEU A 731 30.39 5.37 27.57
C LEU A 731 29.65 6.04 26.42
N ARG A 732 29.70 5.45 25.22
CA ARG A 732 28.89 5.85 24.08
C ARG A 732 27.88 4.76 23.76
N ILE A 733 26.59 5.07 23.79
CA ILE A 733 25.53 4.08 23.58
C ILE A 733 24.50 4.58 22.58
N VAL A 734 24.06 3.71 21.68
CA VAL A 734 23.01 4.00 20.70
C VAL A 734 21.65 3.54 21.23
N PHE A 735 20.65 4.41 21.17
CA PHE A 735 19.23 4.08 21.37
C PHE A 735 18.54 4.10 20.02
N GLY A 736 18.22 2.91 19.49
CA GLY A 736 17.51 2.78 18.22
C GLY A 736 16.00 2.92 18.41
N LEU A 737 15.37 3.76 17.59
CA LEU A 737 13.93 4.01 17.61
C LEU A 737 13.17 3.11 16.63
N ARG A 738 11.92 2.83 16.96
CA ARG A 738 10.97 2.17 16.05
C ARG A 738 9.54 2.57 16.39
N PHE A 739 8.78 3.05 15.40
CA PHE A 739 7.37 3.47 15.56
C PHE A 739 6.42 2.92 14.49
N GLU A 740 6.94 2.30 13.42
CA GLU A 740 6.16 1.90 12.26
C GLU A 740 5.49 0.54 12.44
N ASN A 741 6.18 -0.44 13.03
CA ASN A 741 5.58 -1.72 13.41
C ASN A 741 6.31 -2.43 14.52
N ARG A 742 5.58 -3.28 15.28
CA ARG A 742 6.09 -3.83 16.55
C ARG A 742 6.60 -2.69 17.43
N THR A 743 5.75 -1.70 17.63
CA THR A 743 6.14 -0.46 18.32
C THR A 743 6.24 -0.72 19.81
N TRP A 744 7.34 -0.27 20.40
CA TRP A 744 7.49 -0.19 21.85
C TRP A 744 6.67 1.01 22.35
N VAL A 745 5.53 0.75 22.98
CA VAL A 745 4.52 1.78 23.27
C VAL A 745 5.03 2.82 24.25
N ASN A 746 5.68 2.39 25.34
CA ASN A 746 6.27 3.27 26.36
C ASN A 746 7.74 3.63 26.05
N GLN A 747 8.11 3.74 24.77
CA GLN A 747 9.48 4.01 24.32
C GLN A 747 10.01 5.37 24.79
N SER A 748 9.20 6.44 24.73
CA SER A 748 9.63 7.79 25.13
C SER A 748 10.02 7.85 26.62
N GLU A 749 9.13 7.38 27.50
CA GLU A 749 9.34 7.34 28.94
C GLU A 749 10.43 6.33 29.31
N GLY A 750 10.42 5.16 28.67
CA GLY A 750 11.38 4.11 28.92
C GLY A 750 12.82 4.50 28.57
N LEU A 751 13.04 5.14 27.42
CA LEU A 751 14.37 5.63 27.05
C LEU A 751 14.83 6.78 27.95
N ALA A 752 13.93 7.66 28.38
CA ALA A 752 14.26 8.72 29.36
C ALA A 752 14.66 8.13 30.72
N GLU A 753 13.96 7.10 31.18
CA GLU A 753 14.29 6.39 32.42
C GLU A 753 15.64 5.67 32.31
N LEU A 754 15.90 5.00 31.18
CA LEU A 754 17.16 4.32 30.91
C LEU A 754 18.33 5.31 30.83
N ALA A 755 18.16 6.45 30.15
CA ALA A 755 19.16 7.51 30.09
C ALA A 755 19.54 8.01 31.48
N CYS A 756 18.54 8.28 32.34
CA CYS A 756 18.78 8.70 33.73
C CYS A 756 19.47 7.60 34.56
N HIS A 757 19.13 6.33 34.33
CA HIS A 757 19.76 5.20 35.01
C HIS A 757 21.25 5.06 34.66
N LEU A 758 21.59 5.17 33.38
CA LEU A 758 22.97 5.13 32.88
C LEU A 758 23.76 6.35 33.30
N ALA A 759 23.14 7.53 33.27
CA ALA A 759 23.76 8.75 33.75
C ALA A 759 24.27 8.53 35.17
N LYS A 760 23.47 8.04 36.11
CA LYS A 760 23.92 7.84 37.51
C LYS A 760 25.16 6.93 37.69
N ARG A 761 25.48 6.10 36.70
CA ARG A 761 26.52 5.06 36.78
C ARG A 761 27.81 5.39 36.02
N HIS A 762 27.80 6.44 35.19
CA HIS A 762 28.92 6.77 34.34
C HIS A 762 29.35 8.22 34.49
N GLN A 763 30.67 8.43 34.66
CA GLN A 763 31.25 9.76 34.85
C GLN A 763 31.03 10.64 33.62
N LYS A 764 31.08 10.06 32.43
CA LYS A 764 30.75 10.71 31.18
C LYS A 764 29.98 9.76 30.27
N LEU A 765 28.91 10.25 29.67
CA LEU A 765 27.97 9.46 28.88
C LEU A 765 27.60 10.22 27.61
N THR A 766 27.64 9.55 26.48
CA THR A 766 27.08 10.05 25.22
C THR A 766 26.00 9.08 24.76
N ILE A 767 24.78 9.58 24.60
CA ILE A 767 23.63 8.82 24.12
C ILE A 767 23.33 9.30 22.70
N ILE A 768 23.37 8.38 21.74
CA ILE A 768 23.04 8.64 20.34
C ILE A 768 21.62 8.10 20.13
N ILE A 769 20.66 8.98 19.92
CA ILE A 769 19.26 8.59 19.66
C ILE A 769 19.08 8.52 18.15
N ASP A 770 18.95 7.31 17.62
CA ASP A 770 18.94 7.00 16.20
C ASP A 770 17.54 6.63 15.71
N GLY A 771 17.08 7.28 14.64
CA GLY A 771 15.75 7.11 14.05
C GLY A 771 15.82 7.02 12.52
N HIS A 772 14.86 7.65 11.84
CA HIS A 772 14.87 7.76 10.37
C HIS A 772 16.04 8.62 9.89
N ASP A 773 16.73 8.16 8.85
CA ASP A 773 17.82 8.89 8.19
C ASP A 773 17.33 9.69 6.98
N ARG A 774 18.09 10.73 6.58
CA ARG A 774 18.08 11.27 5.22
C ARG A 774 19.15 10.58 4.38
N ILE A 775 18.84 10.35 3.11
CA ILE A 775 19.72 9.79 2.11
C ILE A 775 19.71 10.79 0.95
N ARG A 776 20.79 11.55 0.78
CA ARG A 776 20.96 12.50 -0.34
C ARG A 776 19.78 13.47 -0.42
N GLU A 777 19.50 14.21 0.67
CA GLU A 777 18.42 15.19 0.80
C GLU A 777 16.99 14.62 0.80
N ARG A 778 16.82 13.30 0.93
CA ARG A 778 15.49 12.64 0.93
C ARG A 778 15.31 11.71 2.13
N LYS A 779 14.09 11.66 2.67
CA LYS A 779 13.77 10.79 3.82
C LYS A 779 13.88 9.30 3.43
N ALA A 780 14.63 8.53 4.20
CA ALA A 780 14.66 7.07 4.08
C ALA A 780 13.30 6.49 4.49
N VAL A 781 12.79 5.52 3.73
CA VAL A 781 11.47 4.91 4.00
C VAL A 781 11.65 3.51 4.58
N SER A 782 11.10 3.27 5.77
CA SER A 782 11.15 1.99 6.47
C SER A 782 10.21 0.94 5.86
N HIS A 783 10.56 -0.35 5.99
CA HIS A 783 9.69 -1.44 5.54
C HIS A 783 8.38 -1.48 6.37
N GLY A 784 7.26 -1.18 5.70
CA GLY A 784 5.94 -1.08 6.32
C GLY A 784 5.58 0.32 6.82
N GLU A 785 6.41 1.34 6.60
CA GLU A 785 6.08 2.75 6.93
C GLU A 785 4.84 3.25 6.17
N GLN A 786 4.60 2.74 4.95
CA GLN A 786 3.38 3.06 4.18
C GLN A 786 2.08 2.60 4.87
N LEU A 787 2.18 1.76 5.91
CA LEU A 787 1.05 1.27 6.70
C LEU A 787 0.86 2.03 8.02
N ALA A 788 1.74 2.99 8.31
CA ALA A 788 1.83 3.71 9.58
C ALA A 788 1.18 5.11 9.45
N ASP A 789 0.18 5.41 10.27
CA ASP A 789 -0.45 6.74 10.36
C ASP A 789 0.40 7.74 11.18
N GLY A 790 0.74 8.90 10.63
CA GLY A 790 1.33 10.04 11.38
C GLY A 790 2.74 10.46 10.95
N ASP A 791 3.21 11.62 11.44
CA ASP A 791 4.58 12.07 11.21
C ASP A 791 5.55 11.36 12.16
N ILE A 792 6.11 10.26 11.67
CA ILE A 792 7.02 9.39 12.45
C ILE A 792 8.29 10.14 12.86
N VAL A 793 8.81 11.02 12.00
CA VAL A 793 10.01 11.80 12.31
C VAL A 793 9.71 12.77 13.44
N ALA A 794 8.53 13.38 13.46
CA ALA A 794 8.10 14.21 14.59
C ALA A 794 8.02 13.41 15.90
N LEU A 795 7.48 12.19 15.87
CA LEU A 795 7.45 11.30 17.06
C LEU A 795 8.85 10.95 17.55
N GLU A 796 9.78 10.64 16.64
CA GLU A 796 11.17 10.36 16.97
C GLU A 796 11.89 11.59 17.56
N LYS A 797 11.67 12.77 16.97
CA LYS A 797 12.16 14.03 17.53
C LYS A 797 11.57 14.30 18.91
N ASP A 798 10.33 13.91 19.17
CA ASP A 798 9.70 14.04 20.48
C ASP A 798 10.35 13.17 21.54
N VAL A 799 10.75 11.94 21.19
CA VAL A 799 11.57 11.10 22.09
C VAL A 799 12.86 11.81 22.46
N VAL A 800 13.56 12.41 21.49
CA VAL A 800 14.80 13.17 21.75
C VAL A 800 14.53 14.32 22.72
N ARG A 801 13.43 15.06 22.53
CA ARG A 801 13.02 16.16 23.43
C ARG A 801 12.77 15.66 24.86
N VAL A 802 12.03 14.56 25.02
CA VAL A 802 11.69 13.96 26.31
C VAL A 802 12.94 13.47 27.04
N VAL A 803 13.84 12.75 26.35
CA VAL A 803 15.10 12.27 26.94
C VAL A 803 16.00 13.43 27.38
N LYS A 804 16.14 14.48 26.55
CA LYS A 804 16.91 15.68 26.91
C LYS A 804 16.34 16.37 28.15
N ALA A 805 15.03 16.53 28.23
CA ALA A 805 14.37 17.14 29.39
C ALA A 805 14.61 16.33 30.68
N ALA A 806 14.41 15.01 30.63
CA ALA A 806 14.58 14.14 31.78
C ALA A 806 16.02 14.16 32.35
N VAL A 807 17.03 14.17 31.46
CA VAL A 807 18.45 14.28 31.87
C VAL A 807 18.76 15.66 32.44
N ALA A 808 18.21 16.73 31.86
CA ALA A 808 18.43 18.09 32.34
C ALA A 808 17.84 18.32 33.75
N GLU A 809 16.63 17.82 34.02
CA GLU A 809 15.97 17.93 35.33
C GLU A 809 16.76 17.29 36.47
N LYS A 810 17.56 16.24 36.18
CA LYS A 810 18.39 15.56 37.18
C LYS A 810 19.73 16.28 37.47
N GLY A 811 20.02 17.39 36.79
CA GLY A 811 21.26 18.16 37.00
C GLY A 811 22.48 17.55 36.30
N ASP A 812 22.28 16.63 35.37
CA ASP A 812 23.34 15.85 34.71
C ASP A 812 23.80 16.44 33.36
N ALA A 813 23.35 17.65 33.02
CA ALA A 813 23.54 18.28 31.71
C ALA A 813 25.02 18.56 31.34
N GLY A 814 25.94 18.62 32.30
CA GLY A 814 27.37 18.85 32.04
C GLY A 814 28.19 17.59 31.73
N ARG A 815 27.61 16.39 31.94
CA ARG A 815 28.32 15.09 31.85
C ARG A 815 27.66 14.10 30.89
N VAL A 816 26.41 14.35 30.52
CA VAL A 816 25.66 13.57 29.53
C VAL A 816 25.53 14.38 28.26
N THR A 817 25.97 13.83 27.14
CA THR A 817 25.76 14.39 25.79
C THR A 817 24.65 13.60 25.11
N ILE A 818 23.60 14.28 24.65
CA ILE A 818 22.55 13.66 23.84
C ILE A 818 22.73 14.08 22.38
N VAL A 819 23.07 13.13 21.52
CA VAL A 819 23.15 13.30 20.07
C VAL A 819 21.79 12.97 19.46
N ASP A 820 21.23 13.94 18.76
CA ASP A 820 20.01 13.79 17.98
C ASP A 820 20.38 13.30 16.57
N ALA A 821 20.31 11.99 16.35
CA ALA A 821 20.57 11.34 15.07
C ALA A 821 19.26 10.96 14.35
N VAL A 822 18.21 11.77 14.53
CA VAL A 822 16.94 11.65 13.81
C VAL A 822 16.93 12.65 12.66
N ASP A 823 16.53 12.23 11.47
CA ASP A 823 16.44 13.06 10.26
C ASP A 823 17.75 13.84 9.97
N ILE A 824 18.87 13.13 10.02
CA ILE A 824 20.19 13.61 9.57
C ILE A 824 20.69 12.70 8.44
N GLU A 825 21.74 13.11 7.71
CA GLU A 825 22.28 12.27 6.64
C GLU A 825 22.84 10.96 7.20
N LEU A 826 22.57 9.84 6.52
CA LEU A 826 22.96 8.50 6.98
C LEU A 826 24.46 8.39 7.28
N ASN A 827 25.32 9.06 6.51
CA ASN A 827 26.76 9.09 6.76
C ASN A 827 27.09 9.70 8.13
N ASP A 828 26.40 10.77 8.52
CA ASP A 828 26.57 11.40 9.83
C ASP A 828 26.07 10.50 10.96
N THR A 829 24.91 9.87 10.77
CA THR A 829 24.38 8.85 11.70
C THR A 829 25.41 7.72 11.90
N MET A 830 25.95 7.19 10.80
CA MET A 830 26.93 6.10 10.84
C MET A 830 28.25 6.51 11.47
N ALA A 831 28.74 7.74 11.26
CA ALA A 831 29.93 8.24 11.93
C ALA A 831 29.75 8.22 13.46
N TRP A 832 28.56 8.60 13.96
CA TRP A 832 28.24 8.50 15.39
C TRP A 832 28.13 7.05 15.87
N ILE A 833 27.41 6.19 15.14
CA ILE A 833 27.22 4.77 15.48
C ILE A 833 28.58 4.04 15.54
N LEU A 834 29.46 4.26 14.56
CA LEU A 834 30.79 3.63 14.53
C LEU A 834 31.69 4.08 15.69
N SER A 835 31.36 5.19 16.34
CA SER A 835 32.06 5.65 17.55
C SER A 835 31.48 5.08 18.86
N ALA A 836 30.34 4.39 18.79
CA ALA A 836 29.64 3.86 19.95
C ALA A 836 30.28 2.56 20.48
N ASP A 837 30.06 2.27 21.75
CA ASP A 837 30.50 1.02 22.40
C ASP A 837 29.47 -0.09 22.25
N CYS A 838 28.19 0.26 22.32
CA CYS A 838 27.09 -0.68 22.26
C CYS A 838 25.77 -0.02 21.88
N PHE A 839 24.71 -0.82 21.68
CA PHE A 839 23.37 -0.31 21.36
C PHE A 839 22.25 -0.98 22.17
N VAL A 840 21.09 -0.33 22.19
CA VAL A 840 19.82 -0.84 22.71
C VAL A 840 18.75 -0.51 21.68
N ALA A 841 18.11 -1.52 21.09
CA ALA A 841 17.15 -1.27 20.02
C ALA A 841 16.07 -2.36 19.90
N PRO A 842 14.86 -2.00 19.44
CA PRO A 842 13.88 -2.97 18.96
C PRO A 842 14.39 -3.77 17.75
N TRP A 843 13.93 -5.00 17.58
CA TRP A 843 14.26 -5.83 16.41
C TRP A 843 13.67 -5.24 15.12
N GLY A 844 14.53 -4.90 14.15
CA GLY A 844 14.10 -4.29 12.90
C GLY A 844 15.24 -3.98 11.93
N ALA A 845 14.90 -3.35 10.80
CA ALA A 845 15.85 -3.06 9.72
C ALA A 845 17.01 -2.13 10.14
N GLY A 846 16.79 -1.27 11.16
CA GLY A 846 17.84 -0.43 11.74
C GLY A 846 19.02 -1.23 12.30
N LEU A 847 18.83 -2.50 12.67
CA LEU A 847 19.90 -3.39 13.10
C LEU A 847 20.96 -3.62 12.00
N ALA A 848 20.68 -3.35 10.72
CA ALA A 848 21.69 -3.36 9.67
C ALA A 848 22.83 -2.35 9.95
N LYS A 849 22.51 -1.16 10.49
CA LYS A 849 23.49 -0.15 10.92
C LYS A 849 24.38 -0.69 12.04
N TYR A 850 23.76 -1.18 13.10
CA TYR A 850 24.48 -1.55 14.33
C TYR A 850 25.21 -2.90 14.23
N LYS A 851 24.63 -3.88 13.54
CA LYS A 851 25.17 -5.26 13.50
C LYS A 851 25.90 -5.60 12.21
N TRP A 852 25.35 -5.25 11.05
CA TRP A 852 26.00 -5.65 9.79
C TRP A 852 27.15 -4.73 9.42
N VAL A 853 26.99 -3.42 9.60
CA VAL A 853 28.07 -2.45 9.36
C VAL A 853 28.97 -2.30 10.58
N ALA A 854 28.45 -1.81 11.71
CA ALA A 854 29.28 -1.50 12.89
C ALA A 854 29.65 -2.72 13.75
N ASN A 855 28.84 -3.78 13.71
CA ASN A 855 28.98 -4.99 14.54
C ASN A 855 29.22 -4.72 16.03
N LEU A 856 28.42 -3.82 16.57
CA LEU A 856 28.39 -3.51 17.98
C LEU A 856 27.72 -4.65 18.76
N ASP A 857 28.08 -4.78 20.03
CA ASP A 857 27.30 -5.54 20.99
C ASP A 857 26.07 -4.73 21.41
N GLY A 858 25.00 -5.42 21.80
CA GLY A 858 23.76 -4.71 22.10
C GLY A 858 22.69 -5.52 22.79
N VAL A 859 21.67 -4.81 23.26
CA VAL A 859 20.42 -5.38 23.74
C VAL A 859 19.36 -5.28 22.64
N ILE A 860 18.78 -6.44 22.28
CA ILE A 860 17.70 -6.53 21.28
C ILE A 860 16.42 -6.99 21.97
N PHE A 861 15.28 -6.41 21.59
CA PHE A 861 13.97 -6.78 22.11
C PHE A 861 12.87 -6.58 21.06
N SER A 862 11.73 -7.23 21.24
CA SER A 862 10.55 -7.11 20.37
C SER A 862 9.33 -7.66 21.13
N SER A 863 8.15 -7.66 20.51
CA SER A 863 6.97 -8.34 21.03
C SER A 863 7.27 -9.81 21.37
N ARG A 864 6.58 -10.33 22.39
CA ARG A 864 6.74 -11.70 22.88
C ARG A 864 6.68 -12.74 21.76
N GLU A 865 5.67 -12.66 20.90
CA GLU A 865 5.52 -13.61 19.81
C GLU A 865 6.69 -13.56 18.81
N VAL A 866 7.21 -12.37 18.51
CA VAL A 866 8.40 -12.26 17.63
C VAL A 866 9.59 -12.92 18.28
N MET A 867 9.79 -12.70 19.58
CA MET A 867 10.89 -13.30 20.34
C MET A 867 10.76 -14.83 20.44
N GLU A 868 9.54 -15.37 20.45
CA GLU A 868 9.28 -16.81 20.62
C GLU A 868 9.14 -17.58 19.29
N THR A 869 8.62 -16.96 18.23
CA THR A 869 8.18 -17.69 17.02
C THR A 869 8.90 -17.29 15.73
N LYS A 870 9.67 -16.20 15.73
CA LYS A 870 10.28 -15.68 14.50
C LYS A 870 11.51 -16.53 14.10
N PRO A 871 11.50 -17.21 12.94
CA PRO A 871 12.57 -18.15 12.57
C PRO A 871 13.90 -17.47 12.26
N ASP A 872 13.86 -16.21 11.83
CA ASP A 872 15.00 -15.37 11.44
C ASP A 872 15.34 -14.31 12.51
N LEU A 873 14.91 -14.49 13.77
CA LEU A 873 15.17 -13.54 14.87
C LEU A 873 16.68 -13.22 15.04
N LYS A 874 17.53 -14.20 14.72
CA LYS A 874 18.98 -14.16 14.91
C LYS A 874 19.77 -13.78 13.65
N ILE A 875 19.09 -13.36 12.58
CA ILE A 875 19.72 -13.06 11.28
C ILE A 875 20.84 -12.01 11.34
N TYR A 876 20.77 -11.06 12.27
CA TYR A 876 21.76 -9.99 12.41
C TYR A 876 23.05 -10.41 13.11
N GLU A 877 23.04 -11.57 13.77
CA GLU A 877 24.19 -12.13 14.49
C GLU A 877 24.58 -13.53 14.00
N ASP A 878 23.96 -14.00 12.92
CA ASP A 878 24.27 -15.31 12.33
C ASP A 878 25.64 -15.26 11.60
N PRO A 879 26.64 -16.06 12.02
CA PRO A 879 27.93 -16.13 11.35
C PRO A 879 27.85 -16.61 9.89
N LYS A 880 26.74 -17.23 9.47
CA LYS A 880 26.46 -17.59 8.07
C LYS A 880 26.01 -16.43 7.21
N ILE A 881 25.66 -15.30 7.83
CA ILE A 881 25.19 -14.09 7.16
C ILE A 881 26.24 -12.99 7.16
N ARG A 882 27.03 -12.87 8.23
CA ARG A 882 28.03 -11.79 8.36
C ARG A 882 29.31 -12.29 9.04
N GLU A 883 30.45 -12.05 8.40
CA GLU A 883 31.77 -12.45 8.90
C GLU A 883 32.07 -11.80 10.25
N GLY A 884 32.46 -12.58 11.25
CA GLY A 884 32.82 -12.08 12.58
C GLY A 884 31.64 -11.51 13.38
N ALA A 885 30.40 -11.89 13.06
CA ALA A 885 29.22 -11.49 13.81
C ALA A 885 29.34 -11.82 15.31
N THR A 886 29.02 -10.87 16.18
CA THR A 886 28.97 -11.07 17.64
C THR A 886 27.54 -11.27 18.13
N GLU A 887 27.36 -12.06 19.18
CA GLU A 887 26.05 -12.28 19.80
C GLU A 887 25.59 -11.08 20.63
N CYS A 888 24.31 -10.75 20.53
CA CYS A 888 23.62 -9.76 21.35
C CYS A 888 22.87 -10.40 22.52
N ILE A 889 22.59 -9.58 23.53
CA ILE A 889 21.73 -9.99 24.65
C ILE A 889 20.28 -9.69 24.26
N TYR A 890 19.42 -10.71 24.29
CA TYR A 890 18.00 -10.55 24.01
C TYR A 890 17.25 -10.34 25.33
N LEU A 891 16.39 -9.32 25.41
CA LEU A 891 15.56 -9.10 26.59
C LEU A 891 14.62 -10.31 26.78
N SER A 892 14.54 -10.84 28.00
CA SER A 892 13.65 -11.97 28.28
C SER A 892 12.19 -11.62 27.97
N PRO A 893 11.43 -12.50 27.29
CA PRO A 893 10.01 -12.26 27.00
C PRO A 893 9.16 -12.00 28.24
N GLU A 894 9.59 -12.41 29.45
CA GLU A 894 8.91 -12.09 30.71
C GLU A 894 8.83 -10.59 31.00
N TYR A 895 9.77 -9.81 30.48
CA TYR A 895 9.81 -8.35 30.60
C TYR A 895 9.10 -7.64 29.43
N VAL A 896 8.39 -8.40 28.59
CA VAL A 896 7.60 -7.89 27.47
C VAL A 896 6.14 -8.28 27.64
N ALA A 897 5.28 -7.27 27.71
CA ALA A 897 3.83 -7.43 27.81
C ALA A 897 3.15 -7.10 26.48
N ILE A 898 2.06 -7.82 26.18
CA ILE A 898 1.15 -7.50 25.08
C ILE A 898 0.40 -6.22 25.46
N ASN A 899 0.23 -5.31 24.50
CA ASN A 899 -0.59 -4.12 24.68
C ASN A 899 -2.09 -4.49 24.53
N GLU A 900 -2.66 -5.15 25.55
CA GLU A 900 -4.08 -5.53 25.57
C GLU A 900 -4.98 -4.29 25.67
N GLY A 901 -5.51 -3.82 24.53
CA GLY A 901 -6.48 -2.71 24.47
C GLY A 901 -5.91 -1.30 24.57
N GLY A 902 -4.58 -1.10 24.53
CA GLY A 902 -3.97 0.23 24.57
C GLY A 902 -3.94 0.92 23.20
N SER A 903 -4.06 2.25 23.19
CA SER A 903 -3.86 3.09 22.01
C SER A 903 -2.53 2.78 21.32
N SER A 904 -2.59 2.42 20.04
CA SER A 904 -1.39 2.34 19.21
C SER A 904 -0.88 3.76 18.96
N VAL A 905 0.39 4.04 19.32
CA VAL A 905 1.05 5.33 18.99
C VAL A 905 0.98 5.60 17.47
N VAL A 906 1.05 4.53 16.68
CA VAL A 906 0.77 4.51 15.24
C VAL A 906 -0.03 3.25 14.89
N SER A 907 -1.18 3.37 14.22
CA SER A 907 -1.98 2.20 13.77
C SER A 907 -1.38 1.60 12.52
N ILE A 908 -1.31 0.26 12.48
CA ILE A 908 -0.75 -0.51 11.36
C ILE A 908 -1.85 -1.38 10.79
N VAL A 909 -2.11 -1.23 9.50
CA VAL A 909 -3.07 -2.10 8.80
C VAL A 909 -2.37 -3.42 8.42
N GLY A 910 -2.81 -4.54 9.00
CA GLY A 910 -2.39 -5.88 8.59
C GLY A 910 -2.75 -6.95 9.63
N GLU A 911 -3.39 -8.04 9.20
CA GLU A 911 -3.70 -9.18 10.04
C GLU A 911 -2.43 -9.97 10.42
N GLY A 912 -2.29 -10.28 11.70
CA GLY A 912 -1.26 -11.18 12.22
C GLY A 912 -0.58 -10.65 13.48
N SER A 913 -0.59 -11.46 14.53
CA SER A 913 -0.03 -11.19 15.86
C SER A 913 1.46 -10.77 15.84
N LYS A 914 2.22 -11.15 14.79
CA LYS A 914 3.66 -10.82 14.60
C LYS A 914 3.99 -9.34 14.37
N ARG A 915 2.98 -8.47 14.25
CA ARG A 915 3.12 -7.01 14.08
C ARG A 915 2.64 -6.21 15.29
N GLU A 916 2.22 -6.89 16.36
CA GLU A 916 1.65 -6.26 17.56
C GLU A 916 2.63 -5.34 18.29
N ASN A 917 2.09 -4.23 18.77
CA ASN A 917 2.79 -3.31 19.66
C ASN A 917 2.93 -3.93 21.06
N PHE A 918 3.98 -3.55 21.78
CA PHE A 918 4.32 -4.15 23.05
C PHE A 918 4.83 -3.12 24.06
N ILE A 919 4.75 -3.48 25.33
CA ILE A 919 5.24 -2.68 26.46
C ILE A 919 6.46 -3.39 27.05
N VAL A 920 7.51 -2.62 27.35
CA VAL A 920 8.73 -3.14 27.98
C VAL A 920 8.74 -2.77 29.46
N ASP A 921 9.00 -3.76 30.31
CA ASP A 921 9.33 -3.54 31.72
C ASP A 921 10.75 -2.99 31.86
N MET A 922 10.82 -1.76 32.38
CA MET A 922 12.06 -1.05 32.56
C MET A 922 13.00 -1.68 33.59
N ALA A 923 12.50 -2.41 34.59
CA ALA A 923 13.36 -3.10 35.55
C ALA A 923 14.22 -4.16 34.86
N GLY A 924 13.59 -4.99 34.02
CA GLY A 924 14.27 -6.00 33.22
C GLY A 924 15.21 -5.40 32.19
N LEU A 925 14.77 -4.35 31.48
CA LEU A 925 15.61 -3.68 30.49
C LEU A 925 16.87 -3.06 31.12
N LYS A 926 16.73 -2.33 32.24
CA LYS A 926 17.88 -1.73 32.95
C LYS A 926 18.88 -2.78 33.42
N ALA A 927 18.41 -3.91 33.98
CA ALA A 927 19.29 -4.99 34.41
C ALA A 927 20.05 -5.64 33.24
N THR A 928 19.36 -5.82 32.11
CA THR A 928 19.95 -6.38 30.88
C THR A 928 21.00 -5.45 30.29
N VAL A 929 20.73 -4.14 30.26
CA VAL A 929 21.68 -3.12 29.81
C VAL A 929 22.89 -3.02 30.74
N ASP A 930 22.70 -3.08 32.07
CA ASP A 930 23.82 -3.09 33.03
C ASP A 930 24.74 -4.29 32.77
N LYS A 931 24.19 -5.48 32.45
CA LYS A 931 24.98 -6.66 32.08
C LYS A 931 25.78 -6.44 30.79
N LEU A 932 25.15 -5.88 29.75
CA LEU A 932 25.83 -5.54 28.50
C LEU A 932 26.99 -4.55 28.74
N VAL A 933 26.75 -3.48 29.49
CA VAL A 933 27.76 -2.46 29.76
C VAL A 933 28.93 -3.05 30.56
N GLN A 934 28.69 -3.99 31.47
CA GLN A 934 29.76 -4.71 32.17
C GLN A 934 30.60 -5.57 31.22
N GLN A 935 29.95 -6.28 30.28
CA GLN A 935 30.64 -7.10 29.28
C GLN A 935 31.56 -6.24 28.40
N VAL A 936 31.01 -5.18 27.80
CA VAL A 936 31.77 -4.30 26.89
C VAL A 936 32.91 -3.57 27.60
N LYS A 937 32.73 -3.19 28.88
CA LYS A 937 33.81 -2.56 29.67
C LYS A 937 34.85 -3.56 30.18
N GLY A 938 34.48 -4.82 30.38
CA GLY A 938 35.40 -5.88 30.81
C GLY A 938 36.37 -6.32 29.71
N GLU A 939 35.99 -6.19 28.44
CA GLU A 939 36.85 -6.46 27.28
C GLU A 939 37.79 -5.29 26.93
N LEU A 940 37.55 -4.10 27.51
CA LEU A 940 38.36 -2.89 27.36
C LEU A 940 39.43 -2.72 28.46
N GLN A 941 39.53 -3.67 29.41
CA GLN A 941 40.58 -3.77 30.44
C GLN A 941 41.60 -4.83 30.05
#